data_AF-A0A0S8GBR6-F1
#
_entry.id   AF-A0A0S8GBR6-F1
#
_cell.length_a   1.000
_cell.length_b   1.000
_cell.length_c   1.000
_cell.angle_alpha   90.00
_cell.angle_beta   90.00
_cell.angle_gamma   90.00
#
_symmetry.space_group_name_H-M   'P 1'
#
loop_
_entity.id
_entity.type
_entity.pdbx_description
1 polymer ?
#
loop_
_entity_poly.entity_id
_entity_poly.type
_entity_poly.pdbx_seq_one_letter_code
_entity_poly.pdbx_strand_id
1 'polypeptide(L)'
;MNHGKKHISVIMSLLLCLVLSYAAEIHDAVNNSDIARIGTLLDEDPTLLNLRDGIGMTPLNTAAFNGNEEIVTLLLNRGADVEIGDADNSQPIHLAAISGNIRVAELLLANGATVNEQDDNRATPLIFAAGRGHLDMVRYLIENGADVNLRNTRGMTPLIFASTPEVAAALVDNGGNVNAQSHDGTTPLHSAVWRGRTEVVRLLLEQGADPNLRNEESMTPLFAVHGENAPQVARLLIENGAQVNIRNNENGTPLHAIASTGSVEIAELLLSKGADVNAMTDFGWTPLCMAAMRNAEITYYLLSKGASVNPHECEKKEGCACAGFQTPLHCAIRGDSINTVRVLVDNGALVNVTDDNGMTPLHLAVNNCNLEITDYLIQKGARLNLKDEKYGRTELHAAVINGQKDIAERLIKEGAKTNLPDNDGNNPLDYARYHGFCNITELLEKQNAKAKKYTSMTPNILSKKVKENEAVVWYLGHSGWAIKTQNHLLIFDYFERPNRALPIDASLASGFVIPSEIIDENVMVFVSHHHGDHYDPRIFEWRNEIPDIEYVFGFQPDDIDQEYIYTAPRSEREVDGINIYTIRSNDAGVGFLIDVDGLTILHPGDHANGSMDMSASYTAEIDALTTVTEDIDLAFFAILGCSLGTPESVRLGVHYAIEQLGPKVLLPMHAGHAPYFYREFVEETLEKNYATQLAYALNEGERFFFTEGNDESKSVPGGFFGLVDAFNNHLRPKQSNRFRV
;
A
#
# COMPACT_ATOMS: atom_id res chain seq x y z
N MET A 1 47.11 6.58 36.16
CA MET A 1 46.16 7.34 35.31
C MET A 1 44.93 6.54 34.85
N ASN A 2 44.89 5.21 34.96
CA ASN A 2 43.70 4.40 34.57
C ASN A 2 42.65 4.15 35.67
N HIS A 3 42.90 4.52 36.94
CA HIS A 3 41.90 4.41 38.00
C HIS A 3 40.90 5.60 38.06
N GLY A 4 41.26 6.76 37.49
CA GLY A 4 40.34 7.92 37.42
C GLY A 4 39.23 7.77 36.37
N LYS A 5 39.53 7.12 35.23
CA LYS A 5 38.56 6.98 34.12
C LYS A 5 37.43 5.98 34.42
N LYS A 6 37.72 4.89 35.15
CA LYS A 6 36.67 3.92 35.59
C LYS A 6 35.75 4.51 36.66
N HIS A 7 36.28 5.34 37.58
CA HIS A 7 35.44 6.03 38.56
C HIS A 7 34.55 7.09 37.92
N ILE A 8 35.05 7.85 36.94
CA ILE A 8 34.24 8.85 36.21
C ILE A 8 33.14 8.18 35.38
N SER A 9 33.42 7.05 34.72
CA SER A 9 32.42 6.30 33.96
C SER A 9 31.33 5.68 34.83
N VAL A 10 31.67 5.13 35.99
CA VAL A 10 30.69 4.57 36.95
C VAL A 10 29.87 5.68 37.62
N ILE A 11 30.49 6.82 37.95
CA ILE A 11 29.79 8.00 38.48
C ILE A 11 28.87 8.62 37.42
N MET A 12 29.29 8.69 36.14
CA MET A 12 28.41 9.15 35.06
C MET A 12 27.27 8.17 34.77
N SER A 13 27.49 6.85 34.80
CA SER A 13 26.41 5.87 34.66
C SER A 13 25.45 5.86 35.86
N LEU A 14 25.93 6.08 37.09
CA LEU A 14 25.08 6.25 38.27
C LEU A 14 24.31 7.58 38.25
N LEU A 15 24.94 8.69 37.82
CA LEU A 15 24.23 9.95 37.59
C LEU A 15 23.19 9.81 36.48
N LEU A 16 23.50 9.09 35.40
CA LEU A 16 22.56 8.85 34.30
C LEU A 16 21.38 7.96 34.74
N CYS A 17 21.62 6.91 35.54
CA CYS A 17 20.56 6.10 36.14
C CYS A 17 19.72 6.88 37.18
N LEU A 18 20.32 7.79 37.95
CA LEU A 18 19.59 8.67 38.87
C LEU A 18 18.74 9.69 38.10
N VAL A 19 19.28 10.34 37.07
CA VAL A 19 18.52 11.28 36.23
C VAL A 19 17.36 10.57 35.49
N LEU A 20 17.56 9.33 35.04
CA LEU A 20 16.50 8.51 34.44
C LEU A 20 15.46 8.02 35.47
N SER A 21 15.83 7.81 36.74
CA SER A 21 14.88 7.43 37.79
C SER A 21 14.01 8.61 38.26
N TYR A 22 14.58 9.81 38.41
CA TYR A 22 13.83 11.01 38.81
C TYR A 22 12.91 11.54 37.70
N ALA A 23 13.26 11.31 36.43
CA ALA A 23 12.40 11.65 35.29
C ALA A 23 11.06 10.92 35.34
N ALA A 24 11.06 9.62 35.62
CA ALA A 24 9.84 8.84 35.78
C ALA A 24 9.01 9.33 36.99
N GLU A 25 9.67 9.65 38.11
CA GLU A 25 8.98 10.00 39.35
C GLU A 25 8.16 11.31 39.30
N ILE A 26 8.65 12.38 38.64
CA ILE A 26 7.89 13.63 38.54
C ILE A 26 6.67 13.49 37.63
N HIS A 27 6.83 12.78 36.51
CA HIS A 27 5.73 12.53 35.56
C HIS A 27 4.69 11.58 36.17
N ASP A 28 5.12 10.55 36.88
CA ASP A 28 4.22 9.66 37.64
C ASP A 28 3.47 10.42 38.73
N ALA A 29 4.13 11.33 39.45
CA ALA A 29 3.47 12.14 40.48
C ALA A 29 2.41 13.08 39.88
N VAL A 30 2.67 13.68 38.71
CA VAL A 30 1.68 14.50 37.98
C VAL A 30 0.51 13.66 37.49
N ASN A 31 0.78 12.49 36.88
CA ASN A 31 -0.26 11.58 36.41
C ASN A 31 -1.16 11.09 37.54
N ASN A 32 -0.57 10.79 38.70
CA ASN A 32 -1.31 10.37 39.90
C ASN A 32 -1.92 11.52 40.70
N SER A 33 -1.76 12.76 40.22
CA SER A 33 -2.25 13.98 40.88
C SER A 33 -1.74 14.18 42.32
N ASP A 34 -0.52 13.72 42.63
CA ASP A 34 0.09 13.82 43.97
C ASP A 34 0.83 15.16 44.14
N ILE A 35 0.06 16.22 44.43
CA ILE A 35 0.56 17.60 44.59
C ILE A 35 1.67 17.69 45.64
N ALA A 36 1.56 16.94 46.73
CA ALA A 36 2.55 16.96 47.81
C ALA A 36 3.88 16.35 47.35
N ARG A 37 3.82 15.24 46.60
CA ARG A 37 5.01 14.62 46.01
C ARG A 37 5.65 15.50 44.94
N ILE A 38 4.85 16.12 44.07
CA ILE A 38 5.33 17.08 43.06
C ILE A 38 6.08 18.23 43.73
N GLY A 39 5.48 18.85 44.76
CA GLY A 39 6.13 19.93 45.51
C GLY A 39 7.45 19.49 46.15
N THR A 40 7.47 18.30 46.76
CA THR A 40 8.68 17.73 47.37
C THR A 40 9.78 17.50 46.33
N LEU A 41 9.45 16.88 45.20
CA LEU A 41 10.40 16.59 44.12
C LEU A 41 11.00 17.88 43.53
N LEU A 42 10.19 18.93 43.36
CA LEU A 42 10.67 20.23 42.85
C LEU A 42 11.49 21.02 43.87
N ASP A 43 11.25 20.83 45.17
CA ASP A 43 12.08 21.40 46.23
C ASP A 43 13.45 20.68 46.31
N GLU A 44 13.49 19.37 46.02
CA GLU A 44 14.70 18.55 45.95
C GLU A 44 15.53 18.82 44.69
N ASP A 45 14.87 18.91 43.52
CA ASP A 45 15.51 19.18 42.24
C ASP A 45 14.63 20.08 41.34
N PRO A 46 14.90 21.40 41.31
CA PRO A 46 14.19 22.34 40.45
C PRO A 46 14.35 22.08 38.95
N THR A 47 15.35 21.29 38.51
CA THR A 47 15.54 21.01 37.08
C THR A 47 14.46 20.10 36.50
N LEU A 48 13.71 19.40 37.36
CA LEU A 48 12.58 18.55 36.98
C LEU A 48 11.39 19.36 36.42
N LEU A 49 11.32 20.66 36.70
CA LEU A 49 10.18 21.52 36.38
C LEU A 49 9.79 21.51 34.89
N ASN A 50 10.81 21.48 34.01
CA ASN A 50 10.66 21.49 32.55
C ASN A 50 11.20 20.20 31.91
N LEU A 51 11.36 19.14 32.70
CA LEU A 51 11.95 17.89 32.24
C LEU A 51 10.99 17.16 31.29
N ARG A 52 11.46 16.85 30.09
CA ARG A 52 10.68 16.16 29.06
C ARG A 52 10.73 14.64 29.26
N ASP A 53 9.59 13.98 29.17
CA ASP A 53 9.49 12.51 29.16
C ASP A 53 9.84 11.92 27.77
N GLY A 54 9.61 10.61 27.60
CA GLY A 54 9.91 9.89 26.36
C GLY A 54 9.10 10.33 25.13
N ILE A 55 7.99 11.04 25.31
CA ILE A 55 7.17 11.62 24.24
C ILE A 55 7.28 13.15 24.21
N GLY A 56 8.27 13.71 24.90
CA GLY A 56 8.58 15.14 24.90
C GLY A 56 7.72 15.98 25.84
N MET A 57 6.83 15.40 26.65
CA MET A 57 5.93 16.15 27.54
C MET A 57 6.67 16.67 28.78
N THR A 58 6.40 17.90 29.21
CA THR A 58 6.81 18.43 30.52
C THR A 58 5.75 18.12 31.60
N PRO A 59 6.07 18.22 32.90
CA PRO A 59 5.07 18.15 33.96
C PRO A 59 3.87 19.08 33.73
N LEU A 60 4.12 20.28 33.18
CA LEU A 60 3.08 21.25 32.88
C LEU A 60 2.20 20.79 31.71
N ASN A 61 2.78 20.18 30.66
CA ASN A 61 2.04 19.61 29.53
C ASN A 61 1.04 18.54 30.02
N THR A 62 1.54 17.58 30.81
CA THR A 62 0.73 16.51 31.40
C THR A 62 -0.38 17.07 32.29
N ALA A 63 -0.06 18.02 33.17
CA ALA A 63 -1.05 18.65 34.05
C ALA A 63 -2.11 19.43 33.27
N ALA A 64 -1.73 20.12 32.20
CA ALA A 64 -2.62 20.90 31.35
C ALA A 64 -3.58 19.99 30.55
N PHE A 65 -3.06 18.91 29.98
CA PHE A 65 -3.85 17.88 29.31
C PHE A 65 -4.87 17.24 30.27
N ASN A 66 -4.45 16.88 31.48
CA ASN A 66 -5.31 16.27 32.49
C ASN A 66 -6.33 17.25 33.12
N GLY A 67 -6.15 18.56 32.94
CA GLY A 67 -7.05 19.57 33.51
C GLY A 67 -6.83 19.82 35.00
N ASN A 68 -5.66 19.45 35.53
CA ASN A 68 -5.35 19.54 36.96
C ASN A 68 -4.95 20.97 37.35
N GLU A 69 -5.94 21.83 37.57
CA GLU A 69 -5.76 23.26 37.87
C GLU A 69 -4.80 23.55 39.03
N GLU A 70 -4.87 22.75 40.10
CA GLU A 70 -4.01 22.92 41.28
C GLU A 70 -2.54 22.62 40.97
N ILE A 71 -2.28 21.59 40.16
CA ILE A 71 -0.92 21.23 39.72
C ILE A 71 -0.40 22.27 38.74
N VAL A 72 -1.22 22.70 37.77
CA VAL A 72 -0.87 23.78 36.84
C VAL A 72 -0.51 25.04 37.61
N THR A 73 -1.32 25.42 38.61
CA THR A 73 -1.05 26.58 39.47
C THR A 73 0.27 26.41 40.24
N LEU A 74 0.53 25.25 40.82
CA LEU A 74 1.78 24.96 41.50
C LEU A 74 2.97 25.12 40.55
N LEU A 75 2.93 24.46 39.39
CA LEU A 75 4.03 24.47 38.41
C LEU A 75 4.30 25.88 37.87
N LEU A 76 3.26 26.64 37.52
CA LEU A 76 3.41 28.02 37.05
C LEU A 76 3.97 28.94 38.14
N ASN A 77 3.52 28.80 39.40
CA ASN A 77 4.08 29.55 40.52
C ASN A 77 5.56 29.21 40.79
N ARG A 78 6.02 28.03 40.38
CA ARG A 78 7.43 27.61 40.43
C ARG A 78 8.23 28.02 39.19
N GLY A 79 7.59 28.64 38.20
CA GLY A 79 8.23 29.14 36.99
C GLY A 79 8.34 28.12 35.85
N ALA A 80 7.41 27.16 35.77
CA ALA A 80 7.33 26.24 34.64
C ALA A 80 7.15 27.02 33.33
N ASP A 81 7.86 26.60 32.29
CA ASP A 81 7.87 27.27 31.01
C ASP A 81 6.62 26.89 30.20
N VAL A 82 5.81 27.88 29.88
CA VAL A 82 4.55 27.72 29.12
C VAL A 82 4.79 27.51 27.62
N GLU A 83 6.01 27.69 27.13
CA GLU A 83 6.35 27.60 25.71
C GLU A 83 6.91 26.22 25.31
N ILE A 84 7.20 25.33 26.26
CA ILE A 84 7.78 24.01 25.96
C ILE A 84 6.68 23.00 25.62
N GLY A 85 6.57 22.66 24.33
CA GLY A 85 5.66 21.64 23.84
C GLY A 85 6.14 20.20 23.94
N ASP A 86 5.24 19.27 23.59
CA ASP A 86 5.54 17.84 23.40
C ASP A 86 6.41 17.58 22.15
N ALA A 87 6.52 16.33 21.70
CA ALA A 87 7.32 15.97 20.52
C ALA A 87 6.87 16.67 19.22
N ASP A 88 5.60 17.08 19.11
CA ASP A 88 5.03 17.82 17.97
C ASP A 88 4.99 19.33 18.23
N ASN A 89 5.68 19.78 19.28
CA ASN A 89 5.66 21.16 19.78
C ASN A 89 4.26 21.65 20.20
N SER A 90 3.36 20.75 20.60
CA SER A 90 2.08 21.13 21.21
C SER A 90 2.31 21.65 22.63
N GLN A 91 2.34 22.96 22.78
CA GLN A 91 2.44 23.66 24.07
C GLN A 91 1.27 23.36 25.03
N PRO A 92 1.41 23.62 26.35
CA PRO A 92 0.35 23.39 27.34
C PRO A 92 -1.03 23.96 26.95
N ILE A 93 -1.07 25.10 26.25
CA ILE A 93 -2.33 25.71 25.81
C ILE A 93 -3.05 24.90 24.73
N HIS A 94 -2.33 24.21 23.85
CA HIS A 94 -2.90 23.25 22.91
C HIS A 94 -3.52 22.08 23.65
N LEU A 95 -2.80 21.53 24.65
CA LEU A 95 -3.25 20.39 25.43
C LEU A 95 -4.48 20.73 26.29
N ALA A 96 -4.51 21.92 26.90
CA ALA A 96 -5.69 22.43 27.58
C ALA A 96 -6.88 22.58 26.63
N ALA A 97 -6.65 23.05 25.40
CA ALA A 97 -7.69 23.17 24.38
C ALA A 97 -8.18 21.82 23.85
N ILE A 98 -7.30 20.82 23.71
CA ILE A 98 -7.66 19.44 23.36
C ILE A 98 -8.61 18.84 24.40
N SER A 99 -8.35 19.08 25.67
CA SER A 99 -9.15 18.56 26.79
C SER A 99 -10.33 19.47 27.18
N GLY A 100 -10.41 20.68 26.63
CA GLY A 100 -11.50 21.63 26.91
C GLY A 100 -11.41 22.33 28.27
N ASN A 101 -10.23 22.34 28.90
CA ASN A 101 -10.02 22.85 30.26
C ASN A 101 -9.83 24.36 30.28
N ILE A 102 -10.93 25.12 30.32
CA ILE A 102 -10.93 26.59 30.22
C ILE A 102 -10.11 27.24 31.32
N ARG A 103 -10.23 26.74 32.55
CA ARG A 103 -9.52 27.33 33.69
C ARG A 103 -8.01 27.13 33.61
N VAL A 104 -7.56 26.00 33.06
CA VAL A 104 -6.14 25.79 32.75
C VAL A 104 -5.69 26.76 31.64
N ALA A 105 -6.47 26.92 30.57
CA ALA A 105 -6.14 27.88 29.52
C ALA A 105 -6.07 29.33 30.05
N GLU A 106 -6.93 29.71 30.99
CA GLU A 106 -6.87 31.00 31.70
C GLU A 106 -5.56 31.18 32.47
N LEU A 107 -5.16 30.18 33.25
CA LEU A 107 -3.89 30.21 33.98
C LEU A 107 -2.69 30.33 33.02
N LEU A 108 -2.71 29.59 31.91
CA LEU A 108 -1.62 29.61 30.92
C LEU A 108 -1.51 30.96 30.21
N LEU A 109 -2.63 31.53 29.74
CA LEU A 109 -2.65 32.86 29.11
C LEU A 109 -2.21 33.95 30.10
N ALA A 110 -2.63 33.88 31.36
CA ALA A 110 -2.20 34.81 32.41
C ALA A 110 -0.69 34.73 32.71
N ASN A 111 -0.05 33.59 32.39
CA ASN A 111 1.38 33.35 32.56
C ASN A 111 2.17 33.43 31.25
N GLY A 112 1.61 34.05 30.20
CA GLY A 112 2.34 34.42 29.00
C GLY A 112 2.22 33.47 27.80
N ALA A 113 1.38 32.43 27.87
CA ALA A 113 1.09 31.60 26.71
C ALA A 113 0.44 32.42 25.58
N THR A 114 0.74 32.09 24.33
CA THR A 114 0.18 32.78 23.15
C THR A 114 -1.09 32.08 22.66
N VAL A 115 -2.21 32.80 22.57
CA VAL A 115 -3.51 32.23 22.14
C VAL A 115 -3.51 31.65 20.72
N ASN A 116 -2.68 32.22 19.84
CA ASN A 116 -2.53 31.84 18.43
C ASN A 116 -1.24 31.06 18.16
N GLU A 117 -0.66 30.45 19.19
CA GLU A 117 0.54 29.61 19.01
C GLU A 117 0.27 28.49 18.00
N GLN A 118 1.32 28.10 17.29
CA GLN A 118 1.28 27.11 16.23
C GLN A 118 2.23 25.96 16.59
N ASP A 119 1.70 24.74 16.69
CA ASP A 119 2.53 23.53 16.81
C ASP A 119 3.35 23.27 15.52
N ASP A 120 4.09 22.15 15.43
CA ASP A 120 4.89 21.83 14.24
C ASP A 120 4.04 21.62 12.98
N ASN A 121 2.76 21.25 13.14
CA ASN A 121 1.77 21.18 12.08
C ASN A 121 1.06 22.52 11.82
N ARG A 122 1.51 23.59 12.47
CA ARG A 122 0.90 24.90 12.44
C ARG A 122 -0.55 24.93 12.95
N ALA A 123 -0.97 23.92 13.70
CA ALA A 123 -2.29 23.88 14.31
C ALA A 123 -2.32 24.78 15.55
N THR A 124 -3.42 25.54 15.72
CA THR A 124 -3.63 26.42 16.88
C THR A 124 -4.47 25.73 17.96
N PRO A 125 -4.47 26.23 19.21
CA PRO A 125 -5.38 25.74 20.25
C PRO A 125 -6.85 25.76 19.80
N LEU A 126 -7.26 26.77 19.02
CA LEU A 126 -8.60 26.89 18.48
C LEU A 126 -8.96 25.76 17.49
N ILE A 127 -8.02 25.30 16.66
CA ILE A 127 -8.22 24.14 15.77
C ILE A 127 -8.53 22.88 16.58
N PHE A 128 -7.79 22.63 17.65
CA PHE A 128 -8.02 21.48 18.52
C PHE A 128 -9.36 21.55 19.26
N ALA A 129 -9.68 22.70 19.87
CA ALA A 129 -10.96 22.90 20.56
C ALA A 129 -12.15 22.73 19.60
N ALA A 130 -12.05 23.26 18.38
CA ALA A 130 -13.08 23.12 17.35
C ALA A 130 -13.27 21.66 16.90
N GLY A 131 -12.17 20.93 16.71
CA GLY A 131 -12.18 19.51 16.34
C GLY A 131 -12.76 18.59 17.41
N ARG A 132 -12.56 18.95 18.69
CA ARG A 132 -13.04 18.20 19.86
C ARG A 132 -14.47 18.57 20.29
N GLY A 133 -15.01 19.69 19.79
CA GLY A 133 -16.38 20.11 20.07
C GLY A 133 -16.54 20.91 21.36
N HIS A 134 -15.43 21.44 21.89
CA HIS A 134 -15.44 22.17 23.15
C HIS A 134 -15.91 23.62 22.93
N LEU A 135 -17.22 23.81 22.79
CA LEU A 135 -17.83 25.11 22.47
C LEU A 135 -17.39 26.24 23.40
N ASP A 136 -17.38 25.99 24.71
CA ASP A 136 -17.04 27.02 25.68
C ASP A 136 -15.54 27.38 25.61
N MET A 137 -14.67 26.41 25.32
CA MET A 137 -13.25 26.66 25.04
C MET A 137 -13.07 27.46 23.73
N VAL A 138 -13.81 27.13 22.67
CA VAL A 138 -13.80 27.87 21.40
C VAL A 138 -14.17 29.34 21.64
N ARG A 139 -15.26 29.59 22.38
CA ARG A 139 -15.66 30.97 22.74
C ARG A 139 -14.60 31.67 23.55
N TYR A 140 -14.08 31.00 24.59
CA TYR A 140 -13.04 31.55 25.44
C TYR A 140 -11.78 31.96 24.66
N LEU A 141 -11.30 31.11 23.76
CA LEU A 141 -10.13 31.41 22.92
C LEU A 141 -10.40 32.59 21.98
N ILE A 142 -11.57 32.66 21.35
CA ILE A 142 -11.98 33.79 20.49
C ILE A 142 -12.06 35.10 21.28
N GLU A 143 -12.67 35.08 22.48
CA GLU A 143 -12.75 36.24 23.38
C GLU A 143 -11.36 36.76 23.79
N ASN A 144 -10.36 35.87 23.82
CA ASN A 144 -8.96 36.20 24.10
C ASN A 144 -8.12 36.48 22.83
N GLY A 145 -8.77 36.65 21.67
CA GLY A 145 -8.10 37.10 20.44
C GLY A 145 -7.58 35.99 19.53
N ALA A 146 -8.11 34.76 19.65
CA ALA A 146 -7.82 33.71 18.68
C ALA A 146 -8.31 34.09 17.27
N ASP A 147 -7.45 33.89 16.27
CA ASP A 147 -7.79 34.12 14.86
C ASP A 147 -8.53 32.90 14.30
N VAL A 148 -9.83 33.07 14.04
CA VAL A 148 -10.74 32.03 13.51
C VAL A 148 -10.41 31.57 12.09
N ASN A 149 -9.51 32.27 11.38
CA ASN A 149 -9.10 31.96 10.01
C ASN A 149 -7.64 31.50 9.89
N LEU A 150 -6.93 31.33 11.02
CA LEU A 150 -5.54 30.89 11.01
C LEU A 150 -5.42 29.46 10.47
N ARG A 151 -4.41 29.23 9.63
CA ARG A 151 -4.24 27.99 8.87
C ARG A 151 -3.09 27.14 9.37
N ASN A 152 -3.31 25.83 9.42
CA ASN A 152 -2.26 24.83 9.65
C ASN A 152 -1.42 24.57 8.38
N THR A 153 -0.47 23.63 8.44
CA THR A 153 0.44 23.30 7.31
C THR A 153 -0.29 22.79 6.07
N ARG A 154 -1.50 22.24 6.24
CA ARG A 154 -2.38 21.82 5.14
C ARG A 154 -3.30 22.94 4.65
N GLY A 155 -3.15 24.15 5.16
CA GLY A 155 -4.01 25.28 4.83
C GLY A 155 -5.39 25.21 5.50
N MET A 156 -5.64 24.32 6.46
CA MET A 156 -6.96 24.13 7.05
C MET A 156 -7.24 25.14 8.18
N THR A 157 -8.45 25.71 8.20
CA THR A 157 -8.93 26.63 9.26
C THR A 157 -9.68 25.87 10.37
N PRO A 158 -9.88 26.45 11.56
CA PRO A 158 -10.70 25.84 12.63
C PRO A 158 -12.08 25.36 12.17
N LEU A 159 -12.74 26.12 11.28
CA LEU A 159 -14.08 25.78 10.78
C LEU A 159 -14.11 24.46 9.99
N ILE A 160 -13.01 24.07 9.34
CA ILE A 160 -12.89 22.77 8.66
C ILE A 160 -12.96 21.59 9.66
N PHE A 161 -12.55 21.81 10.90
CA PHE A 161 -12.54 20.78 11.95
C PHE A 161 -13.82 20.75 12.80
N ALA A 162 -14.64 21.80 12.76
CA ALA A 162 -15.82 21.99 13.62
C ALA A 162 -16.67 20.72 13.76
N SER A 163 -16.79 20.22 14.99
CA SER A 163 -17.46 18.94 15.28
C SER A 163 -18.94 19.01 15.58
N THR A 164 -19.42 20.17 16.05
CA THR A 164 -20.82 20.40 16.36
C THR A 164 -21.33 21.65 15.63
N PRO A 165 -22.65 21.76 15.39
CA PRO A 165 -23.22 22.96 14.78
C PRO A 165 -22.98 24.20 15.65
N GLU A 166 -22.95 24.09 16.98
CA GLU A 166 -22.71 25.23 17.86
C GLU A 166 -21.28 25.77 17.71
N VAL A 167 -20.29 24.89 17.57
CA VAL A 167 -18.90 25.30 17.30
C VAL A 167 -18.78 25.95 15.93
N ALA A 168 -19.39 25.35 14.90
CA ALA A 168 -19.40 25.92 13.56
C ALA A 168 -20.06 27.31 13.55
N ALA A 169 -21.19 27.47 14.25
CA ALA A 169 -21.89 28.75 14.38
C ALA A 169 -21.01 29.79 15.07
N ALA A 170 -20.39 29.43 16.21
CA ALA A 170 -19.51 30.34 16.94
C ALA A 170 -18.33 30.82 16.08
N LEU A 171 -17.73 29.94 15.27
CA LEU A 171 -16.64 30.31 14.36
C LEU A 171 -17.13 31.22 13.22
N VAL A 172 -18.27 30.91 12.59
CA VAL A 172 -18.85 31.73 11.51
C VAL A 172 -19.28 33.11 12.02
N ASP A 173 -19.96 33.17 13.16
CA ASP A 173 -20.43 34.42 13.79
C ASP A 173 -19.27 35.37 14.12
N ASN A 174 -18.06 34.83 14.33
CA ASN A 174 -16.84 35.59 14.58
C ASN A 174 -15.96 35.79 13.34
N GLY A 175 -16.52 35.62 12.13
CA GLY A 175 -15.85 35.94 10.86
C GLY A 175 -15.08 34.78 10.23
N GLY A 176 -15.34 33.54 10.67
CA GLY A 176 -14.82 32.34 10.02
C GLY A 176 -15.33 32.23 8.59
N ASN A 177 -14.43 32.09 7.63
CA ASN A 177 -14.80 31.97 6.22
C ASN A 177 -15.42 30.58 5.94
N VAL A 178 -16.74 30.54 5.77
CA VAL A 178 -17.54 29.33 5.45
C VAL A 178 -17.07 28.60 4.18
N ASN A 179 -16.43 29.33 3.26
CA ASN A 179 -15.91 28.84 1.98
C ASN A 179 -14.37 28.79 1.94
N ALA A 180 -13.70 28.77 3.09
CA ALA A 180 -12.25 28.60 3.14
C ALA A 180 -11.85 27.26 2.51
N GLN A 181 -10.84 27.28 1.64
CA GLN A 181 -10.26 26.09 1.02
C GLN A 181 -8.87 25.84 1.60
N SER A 182 -8.58 24.61 2.04
CA SER A 182 -7.21 24.17 2.33
C SER A 182 -6.35 24.09 1.07
N HIS A 183 -5.08 23.69 1.20
CA HIS A 183 -4.18 23.56 0.04
C HIS A 183 -4.75 22.59 -1.01
N ASP A 184 -5.36 21.48 -0.54
CA ASP A 184 -6.06 20.50 -1.38
C ASP A 184 -7.44 20.96 -1.87
N GLY A 185 -7.84 22.20 -1.59
CA GLY A 185 -9.15 22.73 -1.96
C GLY A 185 -10.33 22.25 -1.09
N THR A 186 -10.10 21.45 -0.04
CA THR A 186 -11.15 20.99 0.89
C THR A 186 -11.79 22.16 1.65
N THR A 187 -13.12 22.21 1.70
CA THR A 187 -13.90 23.25 2.43
C THR A 187 -14.50 22.71 3.73
N PRO A 188 -15.00 23.57 4.63
CA PRO A 188 -15.77 23.11 5.79
C PRO A 188 -16.93 22.18 5.42
N LEU A 189 -17.62 22.48 4.31
CA LEU A 189 -18.73 21.66 3.82
C LEU A 189 -18.25 20.27 3.35
N HIS A 190 -17.10 20.17 2.66
CA HIS A 190 -16.50 18.87 2.31
C HIS A 190 -16.23 18.03 3.56
N SER A 191 -15.55 18.61 4.55
CA SER A 191 -15.21 17.93 5.80
C SER A 191 -16.46 17.49 6.58
N ALA A 192 -17.48 18.35 6.67
CA ALA A 192 -18.73 18.03 7.35
C ALA A 192 -19.48 16.87 6.68
N VAL A 193 -19.53 16.84 5.33
CA VAL A 193 -20.15 15.75 4.56
C VAL A 193 -19.38 14.45 4.73
N TRP A 194 -18.05 14.47 4.56
CA TRP A 194 -17.22 13.28 4.71
C TRP A 194 -17.27 12.70 6.13
N ARG A 195 -17.46 13.53 7.16
CA ARG A 195 -17.62 13.07 8.55
C ARG A 195 -19.07 12.70 8.92
N GLY A 196 -20.02 12.76 7.99
CA GLY A 196 -21.43 12.48 8.24
C GLY A 196 -22.12 13.45 9.23
N ARG A 197 -21.58 14.66 9.42
CA ARG A 197 -22.06 15.65 10.41
C ARG A 197 -23.24 16.44 9.84
N THR A 198 -24.40 15.80 9.69
CA THR A 198 -25.59 16.34 9.01
C THR A 198 -26.03 17.72 9.50
N GLU A 199 -26.04 17.96 10.82
CA GLU A 199 -26.46 19.27 11.34
C GLU A 199 -25.40 20.36 11.14
N VAL A 200 -24.11 20.01 11.05
CA VAL A 200 -23.06 20.94 10.62
C VAL A 200 -23.21 21.25 9.14
N VAL A 201 -23.50 20.25 8.29
CA VAL A 201 -23.81 20.46 6.87
C VAL A 201 -24.97 21.44 6.70
N ARG A 202 -26.07 21.23 7.42
CA ARG A 202 -27.24 22.12 7.39
C ARG A 202 -26.86 23.56 7.73
N LEU A 203 -26.20 23.76 8.87
CA LEU A 203 -25.78 25.08 9.32
C LEU A 203 -24.86 25.76 8.29
N LEU A 204 -23.85 25.06 7.78
CA LEU A 204 -22.91 25.65 6.81
C LEU A 204 -23.65 26.10 5.54
N LEU A 205 -24.60 25.31 5.03
CA LEU A 205 -25.43 25.70 3.89
C LEU A 205 -26.33 26.91 4.21
N GLU A 206 -26.95 26.96 5.38
CA GLU A 206 -27.72 28.12 5.86
C GLU A 206 -26.86 29.39 5.97
N GLN A 207 -25.57 29.23 6.28
CA GLN A 207 -24.58 30.30 6.36
C GLN A 207 -23.89 30.62 5.01
N GLY A 208 -24.39 30.07 3.90
CA GLY A 208 -23.92 30.41 2.55
C GLY A 208 -22.67 29.65 2.09
N ALA A 209 -22.43 28.46 2.62
CA ALA A 209 -21.46 27.53 2.02
C ALA A 209 -21.87 27.22 0.57
N ASP A 210 -20.93 27.33 -0.36
CA ASP A 210 -21.16 26.96 -1.76
C ASP A 210 -20.97 25.43 -1.93
N PRO A 211 -22.04 24.68 -2.26
CA PRO A 211 -21.96 23.23 -2.42
C PRO A 211 -21.26 22.78 -3.71
N ASN A 212 -20.79 23.72 -4.54
CA ASN A 212 -20.12 23.44 -5.80
C ASN A 212 -18.62 23.79 -5.82
N LEU A 213 -18.06 24.26 -4.70
CA LEU A 213 -16.60 24.41 -4.58
C LEU A 213 -15.92 23.05 -4.76
N ARG A 214 -14.77 23.09 -5.42
CA ARG A 214 -14.03 21.90 -5.83
C ARG A 214 -12.71 21.79 -5.09
N ASN A 215 -12.38 20.57 -4.66
CA ASN A 215 -11.04 20.23 -4.18
C ASN A 215 -10.06 20.02 -5.37
N GLU A 216 -8.82 19.65 -5.09
CA GLU A 216 -7.78 19.38 -6.11
C GLU A 216 -8.16 18.30 -7.11
N GLU A 217 -8.99 17.32 -6.71
CA GLU A 217 -9.54 16.29 -7.60
C GLU A 217 -10.75 16.77 -8.42
N SER A 218 -11.08 18.07 -8.38
CA SER A 218 -12.30 18.65 -8.93
C SER A 218 -13.59 18.07 -8.34
N MET A 219 -13.55 17.44 -7.16
CA MET A 219 -14.73 16.91 -6.49
C MET A 219 -15.41 17.98 -5.64
N THR A 220 -16.74 17.97 -5.65
CA THR A 220 -17.61 18.73 -4.73
C THR A 220 -18.02 17.89 -3.52
N PRO A 221 -18.61 18.47 -2.46
CA PRO A 221 -19.09 17.70 -1.30
C PRO A 221 -20.06 16.56 -1.66
N LEU A 222 -20.86 16.70 -2.73
CA LEU A 222 -21.80 15.67 -3.19
C LEU A 222 -21.13 14.34 -3.59
N PHE A 223 -19.84 14.33 -3.99
CA PHE A 223 -19.10 13.09 -4.29
C PHE A 223 -18.80 12.28 -3.02
N ALA A 224 -18.68 12.92 -1.87
CA ALA A 224 -18.21 12.31 -0.62
C ALA A 224 -19.35 11.82 0.28
N VAL A 225 -20.61 11.86 -0.17
CA VAL A 225 -21.78 11.50 0.64
C VAL A 225 -21.82 10.01 0.92
N HIS A 226 -21.75 9.61 2.19
CA HIS A 226 -21.80 8.21 2.64
C HIS A 226 -22.29 8.10 4.10
N GLY A 227 -22.56 6.87 4.56
CA GLY A 227 -23.06 6.57 5.92
C GLY A 227 -24.58 6.58 6.06
N GLU A 228 -25.08 6.40 7.30
CA GLU A 228 -26.52 6.22 7.58
C GLU A 228 -27.37 7.45 7.18
N ASN A 229 -26.86 8.66 7.43
CA ASN A 229 -27.57 9.92 7.12
C ASN A 229 -27.34 10.43 5.68
N ALA A 230 -26.66 9.65 4.85
CA ALA A 230 -26.26 10.03 3.50
C ALA A 230 -27.42 10.53 2.61
N PRO A 231 -28.62 9.92 2.60
CA PRO A 231 -29.74 10.43 1.81
C PRO A 231 -30.22 11.81 2.25
N GLN A 232 -30.18 12.11 3.55
CA GLN A 232 -30.55 13.42 4.08
C GLN A 232 -29.51 14.48 3.69
N VAL A 233 -28.22 14.17 3.81
CA VAL A 233 -27.13 15.06 3.39
C VAL A 233 -27.19 15.34 1.89
N ALA A 234 -27.39 14.31 1.06
CA ALA A 234 -27.55 14.48 -0.39
C ALA A 234 -28.73 15.40 -0.73
N ARG A 235 -29.88 15.24 -0.06
CA ARG A 235 -31.04 16.13 -0.22
C ARG A 235 -30.68 17.58 0.12
N LEU A 236 -30.06 17.81 1.28
CA LEU A 236 -29.66 19.16 1.70
C LEU A 236 -28.74 19.83 0.69
N LEU A 237 -27.72 19.12 0.19
CA LEU A 237 -26.79 19.65 -0.80
C LEU A 237 -27.53 20.02 -2.10
N ILE A 238 -28.37 19.13 -2.62
CA ILE A 238 -29.10 19.33 -3.88
C ILE A 238 -30.13 20.46 -3.75
N GLU A 239 -30.86 20.53 -2.64
CA GLU A 239 -31.83 21.61 -2.36
C GLU A 239 -31.16 22.97 -2.26
N ASN A 240 -29.88 23.01 -1.84
CA ASN A 240 -29.06 24.21 -1.79
C ASN A 240 -28.21 24.42 -3.06
N GLY A 241 -28.52 23.73 -4.17
CA GLY A 241 -27.95 24.02 -5.48
C GLY A 241 -26.70 23.22 -5.86
N ALA A 242 -26.42 22.09 -5.20
CA ALA A 242 -25.37 21.17 -5.65
C ALA A 242 -25.68 20.63 -7.06
N GLN A 243 -24.70 20.69 -7.94
CA GLN A 243 -24.82 20.23 -9.32
C GLN A 243 -24.68 18.71 -9.40
N VAL A 244 -25.71 18.01 -9.89
CA VAL A 244 -25.74 16.53 -9.94
C VAL A 244 -24.91 15.91 -11.06
N ASN A 245 -24.54 16.69 -12.08
CA ASN A 245 -23.73 16.25 -13.23
C ASN A 245 -22.33 16.91 -13.26
N ILE A 246 -21.90 17.47 -12.13
CA ILE A 246 -20.56 18.04 -12.02
C ILE A 246 -19.50 16.95 -12.26
N ARG A 247 -18.35 17.33 -12.82
CA ARG A 247 -17.31 16.39 -13.22
C ARG A 247 -15.99 16.64 -12.50
N ASN A 248 -15.42 15.56 -11.96
CA ASN A 248 -14.09 15.55 -11.34
C ASN A 248 -12.97 15.49 -12.41
N ASN A 249 -11.70 15.38 -11.99
CA ASN A 249 -10.56 15.36 -12.91
C ASN A 249 -10.54 14.15 -13.86
N GLU A 250 -11.20 13.05 -13.48
CA GLU A 250 -11.36 11.84 -14.30
C GLU A 250 -12.66 11.87 -15.12
N ASN A 251 -13.30 13.04 -15.21
CA ASN A 251 -14.57 13.23 -15.88
C ASN A 251 -15.74 12.43 -15.25
N GLY A 252 -15.58 11.87 -14.05
CA GLY A 252 -16.60 11.17 -13.28
C GLY A 252 -17.59 12.11 -12.60
N THR A 253 -18.83 11.63 -12.42
CA THR A 253 -19.95 12.38 -11.81
C THR A 253 -20.26 11.87 -10.40
N PRO A 254 -21.02 12.61 -9.57
CA PRO A 254 -21.46 12.12 -8.27
C PRO A 254 -22.17 10.76 -8.33
N LEU A 255 -22.89 10.46 -9.41
CA LEU A 255 -23.54 9.16 -9.59
C LEU A 255 -22.51 8.01 -9.70
N HIS A 256 -21.29 8.24 -10.20
CA HIS A 256 -20.23 7.22 -10.20
C HIS A 256 -19.80 6.88 -8.76
N ALA A 257 -19.54 7.89 -7.94
CA ALA A 257 -19.14 7.69 -6.55
C ALA A 257 -20.24 6.95 -5.76
N ILE A 258 -21.49 7.43 -5.88
CA ILE A 258 -22.65 6.80 -5.23
C ILE A 258 -22.90 5.38 -5.74
N ALA A 259 -22.67 5.11 -7.03
CA ALA A 259 -22.82 3.77 -7.56
C ALA A 259 -21.84 2.77 -6.92
N SER A 260 -20.65 3.21 -6.53
CA SER A 260 -19.67 2.34 -5.87
C SER A 260 -19.97 2.08 -4.39
N THR A 261 -20.42 3.09 -3.64
CA THR A 261 -20.41 3.04 -2.15
C THR A 261 -21.70 3.53 -1.49
N GLY A 262 -22.62 4.11 -2.24
CA GLY A 262 -23.85 4.71 -1.73
C GLY A 262 -25.03 3.73 -1.64
N SER A 263 -26.23 4.30 -1.53
CA SER A 263 -27.49 3.55 -1.48
C SER A 263 -28.37 3.83 -2.70
N VAL A 264 -29.33 2.93 -2.95
CA VAL A 264 -30.35 3.11 -4.00
C VAL A 264 -31.12 4.41 -3.83
N GLU A 265 -31.42 4.83 -2.59
CA GLU A 265 -32.14 6.08 -2.33
C GLU A 265 -31.40 7.32 -2.85
N ILE A 266 -30.06 7.36 -2.74
CA ILE A 266 -29.26 8.48 -3.23
C ILE A 266 -29.15 8.42 -4.75
N ALA A 267 -28.94 7.24 -5.33
CA ALA A 267 -28.95 7.06 -6.77
C ALA A 267 -30.31 7.48 -7.37
N GLU A 268 -31.41 7.15 -6.70
CA GLU A 268 -32.75 7.60 -7.07
C GLU A 268 -32.90 9.11 -7.01
N LEU A 269 -32.45 9.73 -5.93
CA LEU A 269 -32.45 11.18 -5.80
C LEU A 269 -31.67 11.84 -6.94
N LEU A 270 -30.44 11.40 -7.22
CA LEU A 270 -29.61 11.95 -8.30
C LEU A 270 -30.28 11.82 -9.67
N LEU A 271 -30.79 10.63 -10.01
CA LEU A 271 -31.48 10.40 -11.28
C LEU A 271 -32.77 11.22 -11.40
N SER A 272 -33.53 11.37 -10.30
CA SER A 272 -34.74 12.22 -10.28
C SER A 272 -34.44 13.69 -10.54
N LYS A 273 -33.20 14.12 -10.32
CA LYS A 273 -32.69 15.48 -10.55
C LYS A 273 -31.90 15.62 -11.85
N GLY A 274 -31.94 14.59 -12.70
CA GLY A 274 -31.37 14.62 -14.05
C GLY A 274 -29.90 14.19 -14.12
N ALA A 275 -29.39 13.43 -13.15
CA ALA A 275 -28.10 12.78 -13.30
C ALA A 275 -28.12 11.84 -14.53
N ASP A 276 -27.06 11.89 -15.34
CA ASP A 276 -26.92 11.03 -16.51
C ASP A 276 -26.50 9.61 -16.08
N VAL A 277 -27.43 8.66 -16.24
CA VAL A 277 -27.23 7.23 -15.90
C VAL A 277 -26.12 6.57 -16.73
N ASN A 278 -25.80 7.13 -17.90
CA ASN A 278 -24.82 6.60 -18.85
C ASN A 278 -23.59 7.52 -19.00
N ALA A 279 -23.38 8.46 -18.08
CA ALA A 279 -22.19 9.29 -18.10
C ALA A 279 -20.92 8.42 -18.11
N MET A 280 -19.91 8.81 -18.88
CA MET A 280 -18.61 8.13 -18.93
C MET A 280 -17.51 8.98 -18.30
N THR A 281 -16.62 8.34 -17.54
CA THR A 281 -15.31 8.89 -17.15
C THR A 281 -14.37 8.97 -18.36
N ASP A 282 -13.18 9.55 -18.19
CA ASP A 282 -12.12 9.51 -19.20
C ASP A 282 -11.60 8.10 -19.47
N PHE A 283 -11.91 7.13 -18.62
CA PHE A 283 -11.60 5.71 -18.78
C PHE A 283 -12.75 4.89 -19.39
N GLY A 284 -13.85 5.54 -19.76
CA GLY A 284 -15.04 4.88 -20.31
C GLY A 284 -15.86 4.12 -19.26
N TRP A 285 -15.62 4.35 -17.97
CA TRP A 285 -16.41 3.72 -16.91
C TRP A 285 -17.72 4.46 -16.76
N THR A 286 -18.81 3.71 -16.63
CA THR A 286 -20.15 4.24 -16.34
C THR A 286 -20.48 4.06 -14.86
N PRO A 287 -21.54 4.71 -14.33
CA PRO A 287 -22.04 4.39 -12.99
C PRO A 287 -22.37 2.89 -12.84
N LEU A 288 -22.86 2.24 -13.90
CA LEU A 288 -23.12 0.81 -13.88
C LEU A 288 -21.84 -0.02 -13.74
N CYS A 289 -20.70 0.41 -14.29
CA CYS A 289 -19.41 -0.25 -14.09
C CYS A 289 -19.00 -0.22 -12.60
N MET A 290 -19.13 0.95 -11.95
CA MET A 290 -18.83 1.13 -10.52
C MET A 290 -19.74 0.26 -9.63
N ALA A 291 -21.04 0.29 -9.89
CA ALA A 291 -22.01 -0.54 -9.17
C ALA A 291 -21.77 -2.02 -9.39
N ALA A 292 -21.51 -2.44 -10.63
CA ALA A 292 -21.30 -3.85 -10.95
C ALA A 292 -20.14 -4.45 -10.15
N MET A 293 -19.06 -3.69 -9.95
CA MET A 293 -17.90 -4.15 -9.19
C MET A 293 -18.15 -4.26 -7.68
N ARG A 294 -18.97 -3.38 -7.09
CA ARG A 294 -18.99 -3.22 -5.61
C ARG A 294 -20.37 -3.19 -4.97
N ASN A 295 -21.44 -2.96 -5.72
CA ASN A 295 -22.79 -2.76 -5.21
C ASN A 295 -23.87 -3.41 -6.10
N ALA A 296 -24.22 -4.65 -5.76
CA ALA A 296 -25.22 -5.41 -6.49
C ALA A 296 -26.59 -4.69 -6.50
N GLU A 297 -27.04 -4.15 -5.37
CA GLU A 297 -28.35 -3.49 -5.24
C GLU A 297 -28.49 -2.30 -6.20
N ILE A 298 -27.48 -1.41 -6.23
CA ILE A 298 -27.47 -0.29 -7.17
C ILE A 298 -27.35 -0.79 -8.61
N THR A 299 -26.65 -1.90 -8.88
CA THR A 299 -26.61 -2.49 -10.23
C THR A 299 -28.01 -2.78 -10.75
N TYR A 300 -28.85 -3.47 -9.96
CA TYR A 300 -30.25 -3.74 -10.33
C TYR A 300 -31.01 -2.44 -10.58
N TYR A 301 -30.83 -1.47 -9.69
CA TYR A 301 -31.53 -0.19 -9.77
C TYR A 301 -31.17 0.58 -11.04
N LEU A 302 -29.87 0.75 -11.34
CA LEU A 302 -29.40 1.47 -12.53
C LEU A 302 -29.87 0.81 -13.83
N LEU A 303 -29.85 -0.53 -13.90
CA LEU A 303 -30.42 -1.27 -15.05
C LEU A 303 -31.91 -0.95 -15.22
N SER A 304 -32.68 -0.93 -14.12
CA SER A 304 -34.11 -0.56 -14.16
C SER A 304 -34.37 0.89 -14.62
N LYS A 305 -33.35 1.75 -14.57
CA LYS A 305 -33.40 3.15 -15.01
C LYS A 305 -32.76 3.39 -16.38
N GLY A 306 -32.43 2.33 -17.12
CA GLY A 306 -31.94 2.43 -18.50
C GLY A 306 -30.42 2.63 -18.62
N ALA A 307 -29.65 2.22 -17.60
CA ALA A 307 -28.21 2.07 -17.75
C ALA A 307 -27.87 1.08 -18.88
N SER A 308 -26.96 1.45 -19.76
CA SER A 308 -26.50 0.57 -20.83
C SER A 308 -25.65 -0.56 -20.27
N VAL A 309 -26.14 -1.79 -20.44
CA VAL A 309 -25.40 -3.00 -20.04
C VAL A 309 -24.14 -3.23 -20.89
N ASN A 310 -24.11 -2.66 -22.10
CA ASN A 310 -22.97 -2.71 -23.03
C ASN A 310 -22.65 -1.26 -23.46
N PRO A 311 -21.97 -0.46 -22.63
CA PRO A 311 -21.57 0.89 -23.02
C PRO A 311 -20.60 0.84 -24.21
N HIS A 312 -20.57 1.91 -25.01
CA HIS A 312 -19.59 2.05 -26.07
C HIS A 312 -18.21 2.36 -25.49
N GLU A 313 -17.16 1.95 -26.21
CA GLU A 313 -15.79 2.34 -25.89
C GLU A 313 -15.64 3.88 -25.96
N CYS A 314 -14.91 4.48 -25.02
CA CYS A 314 -14.61 5.90 -25.08
C CYS A 314 -13.52 6.19 -26.12
N GLU A 315 -13.55 7.38 -26.72
CA GLU A 315 -12.47 7.80 -27.61
C GLU A 315 -11.15 7.89 -26.82
N LYS A 316 -10.14 7.10 -27.22
CA LYS A 316 -8.80 7.13 -26.60
C LYS A 316 -8.17 8.51 -26.81
N LYS A 317 -7.91 9.24 -25.73
CA LYS A 317 -7.18 10.52 -25.75
C LYS A 317 -5.67 10.25 -25.69
N GLU A 318 -4.86 11.03 -26.41
CA GLU A 318 -3.39 11.00 -26.26
C GLU A 318 -3.00 11.28 -24.80
N GLY A 319 -2.10 10.47 -24.24
CA GLY A 319 -1.70 10.56 -22.83
C GLY A 319 -2.68 9.96 -21.83
N CYS A 320 -3.78 9.36 -22.27
CA CYS A 320 -4.66 8.59 -21.39
C CYS A 320 -3.96 7.28 -20.99
N ALA A 321 -3.52 7.19 -19.73
CA ALA A 321 -3.00 5.96 -19.12
C ALA A 321 -4.13 4.97 -18.77
N CYS A 322 -5.15 4.84 -19.63
CA CYS A 322 -6.36 4.09 -19.32
C CYS A 322 -6.03 2.66 -18.90
N ALA A 323 -6.61 2.22 -17.77
CA ALA A 323 -6.62 0.81 -17.33
C ALA A 323 -7.49 -0.10 -18.24
N GLY A 324 -7.67 0.28 -19.51
CA GLY A 324 -8.47 -0.39 -20.51
C GLY A 324 -9.98 -0.18 -20.36
N PHE A 325 -10.69 -0.07 -21.50
CA PHE A 325 -12.14 -0.08 -21.52
C PHE A 325 -12.66 -1.40 -20.94
N GLN A 326 -13.65 -1.29 -20.06
CA GLN A 326 -14.27 -2.44 -19.40
C GLN A 326 -15.79 -2.31 -19.41
N THR A 327 -16.45 -3.40 -19.79
CA THR A 327 -17.91 -3.51 -19.67
C THR A 327 -18.30 -3.72 -18.20
N PRO A 328 -19.55 -3.40 -17.82
CA PRO A 328 -20.09 -3.76 -16.52
C PRO A 328 -19.90 -5.25 -16.17
N LEU A 329 -19.91 -6.14 -17.17
CA LEU A 329 -19.69 -7.58 -16.95
C LEU A 329 -18.25 -7.88 -16.50
N HIS A 330 -17.24 -7.23 -17.09
CA HIS A 330 -15.86 -7.35 -16.59
C HIS A 330 -15.75 -6.86 -15.14
N CYS A 331 -16.36 -5.70 -14.84
CA CYS A 331 -16.38 -5.12 -13.50
C CYS A 331 -17.05 -6.05 -12.47
N ALA A 332 -18.20 -6.65 -12.80
CA ALA A 332 -18.90 -7.60 -11.93
C ALA A 332 -18.08 -8.86 -11.61
N ILE A 333 -17.31 -9.34 -12.58
CA ILE A 333 -16.44 -10.51 -12.39
C ILE A 333 -15.26 -10.15 -11.49
N ARG A 334 -14.66 -8.97 -11.65
CA ARG A 334 -13.61 -8.49 -10.75
C ARG A 334 -14.10 -8.24 -9.32
N GLY A 335 -15.36 -7.84 -9.17
CA GLY A 335 -16.05 -7.81 -7.88
C GLY A 335 -16.44 -9.18 -7.33
N ASP A 336 -16.16 -10.25 -8.09
CA ASP A 336 -16.42 -11.66 -7.78
C ASP A 336 -17.88 -11.97 -7.35
N SER A 337 -18.84 -11.25 -7.94
CA SER A 337 -20.26 -11.38 -7.57
C SER A 337 -21.07 -12.12 -8.63
N ILE A 338 -21.31 -13.42 -8.41
CA ILE A 338 -22.15 -14.24 -9.30
C ILE A 338 -23.57 -13.66 -9.49
N ASN A 339 -24.14 -13.04 -8.46
CA ASN A 339 -25.47 -12.44 -8.55
C ASN A 339 -25.47 -11.26 -9.52
N THR A 340 -24.49 -10.36 -9.42
CA THR A 340 -24.34 -9.24 -10.36
C THR A 340 -24.05 -9.73 -11.78
N VAL A 341 -23.18 -10.73 -11.93
CA VAL A 341 -22.90 -11.37 -13.23
C VAL A 341 -24.18 -11.93 -13.86
N ARG A 342 -24.99 -12.67 -13.10
CA ARG A 342 -26.26 -13.24 -13.58
C ARG A 342 -27.17 -12.17 -14.13
N VAL A 343 -27.35 -11.10 -13.37
CA VAL A 343 -28.24 -9.98 -13.70
C VAL A 343 -27.79 -9.25 -14.95
N LEU A 344 -26.50 -8.96 -15.07
CA LEU A 344 -25.97 -8.30 -16.26
C LEU A 344 -26.17 -9.16 -17.50
N VAL A 345 -25.84 -10.46 -17.42
CA VAL A 345 -26.03 -11.40 -18.54
C VAL A 345 -27.51 -11.55 -18.91
N ASP A 346 -28.40 -11.64 -17.93
CA ASP A 346 -29.85 -11.73 -18.17
C ASP A 346 -30.43 -10.43 -18.74
N ASN A 347 -29.77 -9.29 -18.53
CA ASN A 347 -30.08 -8.01 -19.17
C ASN A 347 -29.35 -7.80 -20.51
N GLY A 348 -28.66 -8.81 -21.05
CA GLY A 348 -28.06 -8.78 -22.38
C GLY A 348 -26.59 -8.36 -22.43
N ALA A 349 -25.84 -8.50 -21.34
CA ALA A 349 -24.39 -8.31 -21.36
C ALA A 349 -23.71 -9.27 -22.35
N LEU A 350 -22.76 -8.76 -23.13
CA LEU A 350 -22.01 -9.56 -24.11
C LEU A 350 -20.99 -10.46 -23.39
N VAL A 351 -21.24 -11.77 -23.37
CA VAL A 351 -20.39 -12.75 -22.66
C VAL A 351 -19.02 -13.03 -23.31
N ASN A 352 -18.79 -12.55 -24.53
CA ASN A 352 -17.57 -12.77 -25.32
C ASN A 352 -16.87 -11.47 -25.72
N VAL A 353 -17.27 -10.34 -25.13
CA VAL A 353 -16.56 -9.06 -25.31
C VAL A 353 -15.14 -9.20 -24.75
N THR A 354 -14.19 -8.43 -25.27
CA THR A 354 -12.83 -8.36 -24.71
C THR A 354 -12.62 -7.00 -24.08
N ASP A 355 -11.84 -6.93 -23.00
CA ASP A 355 -11.24 -5.67 -22.55
C ASP A 355 -10.04 -5.29 -23.44
N ASP A 356 -9.38 -4.18 -23.13
CA ASP A 356 -8.22 -3.69 -23.89
C ASP A 356 -7.00 -4.62 -23.85
N ASN A 357 -6.97 -5.61 -22.95
CA ASN A 357 -5.92 -6.63 -22.91
C ASN A 357 -6.31 -7.88 -23.73
N GLY A 358 -7.42 -7.83 -24.45
CA GLY A 358 -7.99 -8.97 -25.16
C GLY A 358 -8.62 -10.01 -24.22
N MET A 359 -8.79 -9.71 -22.93
CA MET A 359 -9.34 -10.67 -21.97
C MET A 359 -10.86 -10.68 -22.05
N THR A 360 -11.43 -11.89 -22.11
CA THR A 360 -12.89 -12.07 -22.07
C THR A 360 -13.39 -12.14 -20.62
N PRO A 361 -14.71 -12.01 -20.38
CA PRO A 361 -15.32 -12.34 -19.09
C PRO A 361 -14.88 -13.70 -18.56
N LEU A 362 -14.75 -14.70 -19.44
CA LEU A 362 -14.33 -16.05 -19.04
C LEU A 362 -12.86 -16.10 -18.59
N HIS A 363 -11.95 -15.37 -19.25
CA HIS A 363 -10.57 -15.26 -18.78
C HIS A 363 -10.50 -14.69 -17.36
N LEU A 364 -11.27 -13.63 -17.09
CA LEU A 364 -11.29 -13.00 -15.76
C LEU A 364 -11.88 -13.93 -14.70
N ALA A 365 -12.96 -14.66 -15.02
CA ALA A 365 -13.57 -15.62 -14.09
C ALA A 365 -12.60 -16.74 -13.70
N VAL A 366 -11.82 -17.24 -14.65
CA VAL A 366 -10.79 -18.25 -14.41
C VAL A 366 -9.62 -17.67 -13.61
N ASN A 367 -9.17 -16.45 -13.91
CA ASN A 367 -8.11 -15.79 -13.13
C ASN A 367 -8.51 -15.56 -11.68
N ASN A 368 -9.79 -15.31 -11.41
CA ASN A 368 -10.33 -15.17 -10.05
C ASN A 368 -10.55 -16.52 -9.33
N CYS A 369 -10.19 -17.65 -9.96
CA CYS A 369 -10.42 -18.99 -9.42
C CYS A 369 -11.91 -19.31 -9.17
N ASN A 370 -12.85 -18.61 -9.82
CA ASN A 370 -14.27 -18.75 -9.53
C ASN A 370 -14.94 -19.75 -10.49
N LEU A 371 -15.08 -21.00 -10.05
CA LEU A 371 -15.71 -22.07 -10.83
C LEU A 371 -17.20 -21.79 -11.09
N GLU A 372 -17.93 -21.17 -10.16
CA GLU A 372 -19.36 -20.89 -10.32
C GLU A 372 -19.62 -19.87 -11.44
N ILE A 373 -18.85 -18.77 -11.46
CA ILE A 373 -18.91 -17.77 -12.53
C ILE A 373 -18.44 -18.38 -13.86
N THR A 374 -17.36 -19.17 -13.83
CA THR A 374 -16.85 -19.88 -15.02
C THR A 374 -17.93 -20.78 -15.65
N ASP A 375 -18.57 -21.62 -14.83
CA ASP A 375 -19.66 -22.50 -15.25
C ASP A 375 -20.84 -21.73 -15.83
N TYR A 376 -21.23 -20.64 -15.16
CA TYR A 376 -22.35 -19.81 -15.59
C TYR A 376 -22.06 -19.15 -16.95
N LEU A 377 -20.86 -18.59 -17.15
CA LEU A 377 -20.46 -17.97 -18.41
C LEU A 377 -20.42 -18.98 -19.56
N ILE A 378 -19.88 -20.18 -19.32
CA ILE A 378 -19.89 -21.27 -20.31
C ILE A 378 -21.34 -21.63 -20.67
N GLN A 379 -22.22 -21.80 -19.67
CA GLN A 379 -23.64 -22.07 -19.90
C GLN A 379 -24.33 -20.98 -20.74
N LYS A 380 -23.90 -19.73 -20.58
CA LYS A 380 -24.43 -18.57 -21.31
C LYS A 380 -23.74 -18.31 -22.65
N GLY A 381 -22.88 -19.23 -23.10
CA GLY A 381 -22.28 -19.21 -24.45
C GLY A 381 -20.94 -18.50 -24.52
N ALA A 382 -20.18 -18.44 -23.43
CA ALA A 382 -18.77 -18.05 -23.48
C ALA A 382 -17.99 -19.01 -24.40
N ARG A 383 -17.21 -18.44 -25.31
CA ARG A 383 -16.38 -19.17 -26.28
C ARG A 383 -15.08 -19.57 -25.59
N LEU A 384 -14.68 -20.81 -25.82
CA LEU A 384 -13.40 -21.34 -25.35
C LEU A 384 -12.32 -21.12 -26.40
N ASN A 385 -11.07 -21.16 -25.94
CA ASN A 385 -9.86 -21.10 -26.78
C ASN A 385 -9.60 -19.73 -27.40
N LEU A 386 -10.24 -18.70 -26.86
CA LEU A 386 -9.85 -17.33 -27.18
C LEU A 386 -8.51 -17.09 -26.51
N LYS A 387 -7.70 -16.25 -27.17
CA LYS A 387 -6.38 -15.91 -26.68
C LYS A 387 -6.42 -14.48 -26.19
N ASP A 388 -5.91 -14.23 -24.99
CA ASP A 388 -5.63 -12.87 -24.57
C ASP A 388 -4.58 -12.25 -25.52
N GLU A 389 -4.60 -10.92 -25.63
CA GLU A 389 -3.74 -10.22 -26.59
C GLU A 389 -2.28 -10.19 -26.12
N LYS A 390 -2.06 -10.16 -24.80
CA LYS A 390 -0.75 -9.90 -24.19
C LYS A 390 0.19 -11.11 -24.26
N TYR A 391 -0.30 -12.29 -23.88
CA TYR A 391 0.46 -13.53 -23.80
C TYR A 391 0.01 -14.59 -24.80
N GLY A 392 -1.14 -14.39 -25.46
CA GLY A 392 -1.70 -15.40 -26.32
C GLY A 392 -2.17 -16.64 -25.55
N ARG A 393 -2.40 -16.52 -24.23
CA ARG A 393 -2.86 -17.59 -23.35
C ARG A 393 -4.36 -17.74 -23.51
N THR A 394 -4.83 -18.97 -23.37
CA THR A 394 -6.25 -19.29 -23.33
C THR A 394 -6.73 -19.42 -21.89
N GLU A 395 -8.02 -19.58 -21.69
CA GLU A 395 -8.63 -19.81 -20.37
C GLU A 395 -8.04 -21.09 -19.71
N LEU A 396 -7.77 -22.14 -20.51
CA LEU A 396 -7.09 -23.33 -20.01
C LEU A 396 -5.64 -23.09 -19.58
N HIS A 397 -4.90 -22.16 -20.19
CA HIS A 397 -3.56 -21.81 -19.70
C HIS A 397 -3.66 -21.16 -18.33
N ALA A 398 -4.56 -20.18 -18.17
CA ALA A 398 -4.80 -19.50 -16.90
C ALA A 398 -5.20 -20.48 -15.78
N ALA A 399 -6.16 -21.37 -16.04
CA ALA A 399 -6.58 -22.39 -15.07
C ALA A 399 -5.41 -23.28 -14.61
N VAL A 400 -4.54 -23.67 -15.54
CA VAL A 400 -3.39 -24.52 -15.25
C VAL A 400 -2.29 -23.78 -14.51
N ILE A 401 -1.95 -22.54 -14.91
CA ILE A 401 -0.95 -21.70 -14.23
C ILE A 401 -1.38 -21.47 -12.77
N ASN A 402 -2.66 -21.26 -12.53
CA ASN A 402 -3.20 -21.08 -11.18
C ASN A 402 -3.44 -22.41 -10.42
N GLY A 403 -3.10 -23.56 -11.01
CA GLY A 403 -3.26 -24.87 -10.37
C GLY A 403 -4.72 -25.29 -10.09
N GLN A 404 -5.68 -24.75 -10.84
CA GLN A 404 -7.11 -24.97 -10.66
C GLN A 404 -7.59 -26.20 -11.42
N LYS A 405 -7.44 -27.38 -10.82
CA LYS A 405 -7.84 -28.65 -11.46
C LYS A 405 -9.31 -28.66 -11.88
N ASP A 406 -10.22 -28.28 -11.00
CA ASP A 406 -11.67 -28.38 -11.28
C ASP A 406 -12.11 -27.49 -12.44
N ILE A 407 -11.54 -26.27 -12.53
CA ILE A 407 -11.77 -25.37 -13.66
C ILE A 407 -11.12 -25.93 -14.93
N ALA A 408 -9.90 -26.47 -14.87
CA ALA A 408 -9.26 -27.11 -16.01
C ALA A 408 -10.07 -28.32 -16.52
N GLU A 409 -10.56 -29.19 -15.62
CA GLU A 409 -11.45 -30.32 -15.95
C GLU A 409 -12.72 -29.83 -16.63
N ARG A 410 -13.34 -28.78 -16.09
CA ARG A 410 -14.54 -28.20 -16.68
C ARG A 410 -14.28 -27.67 -18.08
N LEU A 411 -13.24 -26.85 -18.26
CA LEU A 411 -12.89 -26.27 -19.57
C LEU A 411 -12.62 -27.37 -20.60
N ILE A 412 -11.88 -28.41 -20.24
CA ILE A 412 -11.59 -29.57 -21.09
C ILE A 412 -12.89 -30.29 -21.49
N LYS A 413 -13.77 -30.56 -20.54
CA LYS A 413 -15.07 -31.22 -20.77
C LYS A 413 -15.92 -30.45 -21.79
N GLU A 414 -15.85 -29.13 -21.76
CA GLU A 414 -16.60 -28.23 -22.63
C GLU A 414 -15.88 -27.94 -23.97
N GLY A 415 -14.71 -28.54 -24.20
CA GLY A 415 -14.00 -28.50 -25.50
C GLY A 415 -12.80 -27.55 -25.57
N ALA A 416 -12.19 -27.21 -24.44
CA ALA A 416 -10.91 -26.50 -24.44
C ALA A 416 -9.80 -27.36 -25.08
N LYS A 417 -9.00 -26.75 -25.95
CA LYS A 417 -7.91 -27.37 -26.69
C LYS A 417 -6.65 -27.39 -25.82
N THR A 418 -6.19 -28.59 -25.50
CA THR A 418 -5.06 -28.84 -24.59
C THR A 418 -3.68 -28.60 -25.19
N ASN A 419 -3.58 -28.35 -26.50
CA ASN A 419 -2.30 -28.24 -27.23
C ASN A 419 -2.07 -26.87 -27.89
N LEU A 420 -2.97 -25.90 -27.68
CA LEU A 420 -2.76 -24.56 -28.22
C LEU A 420 -1.52 -23.93 -27.54
N PRO A 421 -0.57 -23.37 -28.31
CA PRO A 421 0.55 -22.66 -27.73
C PRO A 421 0.16 -21.22 -27.41
N ASP A 422 0.75 -20.64 -26.37
CA ASP A 422 0.81 -19.20 -26.12
C ASP A 422 1.85 -18.50 -27.04
N ASN A 423 2.14 -17.22 -26.78
CA ASN A 423 3.12 -16.44 -27.54
C ASN A 423 4.57 -16.95 -27.34
N ASP A 424 4.87 -17.57 -26.20
CA ASP A 424 6.17 -18.18 -25.88
C ASP A 424 6.28 -19.64 -26.38
N GLY A 425 5.23 -20.13 -27.05
CA GLY A 425 5.15 -21.48 -27.61
C GLY A 425 4.78 -22.56 -26.61
N ASN A 426 4.52 -22.22 -25.34
CA ASN A 426 4.12 -23.14 -24.27
C ASN A 426 2.65 -23.50 -24.43
N ASN A 427 2.29 -24.76 -24.18
CA ASN A 427 0.89 -25.16 -24.03
C ASN A 427 0.55 -25.38 -22.54
N PRO A 428 -0.72 -25.65 -22.19
CA PRO A 428 -1.10 -25.90 -20.80
C PRO A 428 -0.33 -27.05 -20.14
N LEU A 429 0.03 -28.11 -20.87
CA LEU A 429 0.79 -29.23 -20.31
C LEU A 429 2.24 -28.84 -19.99
N ASP A 430 2.84 -27.93 -20.76
CA ASP A 430 4.17 -27.37 -20.44
C ASP A 430 4.12 -26.66 -19.08
N TYR A 431 3.09 -25.84 -18.82
CA TYR A 431 2.90 -25.17 -17.53
C TYR A 431 2.61 -26.14 -16.38
N ALA A 432 1.73 -27.12 -16.58
CA ALA A 432 1.41 -28.12 -15.54
C ALA A 432 2.67 -28.87 -15.07
N ARG A 433 3.54 -29.26 -16.01
CA ARG A 433 4.81 -29.93 -15.70
C ARG A 433 5.81 -28.99 -15.05
N TYR A 434 5.89 -27.74 -15.50
CA TYR A 434 6.82 -26.73 -14.98
C TYR A 434 6.54 -26.38 -13.52
N HIS A 435 5.26 -26.22 -13.16
CA HIS A 435 4.83 -25.89 -11.80
C HIS A 435 4.60 -27.12 -10.91
N GLY A 436 4.77 -28.34 -11.44
CA GLY A 436 4.65 -29.57 -10.63
C GLY A 436 3.22 -30.00 -10.32
N PHE A 437 2.22 -29.51 -11.06
CA PHE A 437 0.82 -29.88 -10.88
C PHE A 437 0.55 -31.29 -11.43
N CYS A 438 0.90 -32.31 -10.64
CA CYS A 438 0.79 -33.73 -10.98
C CYS A 438 -0.62 -34.10 -11.45
N ASN A 439 -1.63 -33.68 -10.68
CA ASN A 439 -3.03 -34.00 -10.97
C ASN A 439 -3.51 -33.42 -12.31
N ILE A 440 -3.08 -32.18 -12.62
CA ILE A 440 -3.42 -31.48 -13.85
C ILE A 440 -2.63 -32.06 -15.03
N THR A 441 -1.36 -32.44 -14.81
CA THR A 441 -0.52 -33.12 -15.80
C THR A 441 -1.18 -34.40 -16.27
N GLU A 442 -1.60 -35.28 -15.35
CA GLU A 442 -2.31 -36.51 -15.69
C GLU A 442 -3.61 -36.26 -16.44
N LEU A 443 -4.37 -35.24 -16.02
CA LEU A 443 -5.61 -34.85 -16.68
C LEU A 443 -5.37 -34.46 -18.15
N LEU A 444 -4.37 -33.63 -18.42
CA LEU A 444 -4.04 -33.16 -19.77
C LEU A 444 -3.49 -34.29 -20.64
N GLU A 445 -2.64 -35.17 -20.09
CA GLU A 445 -2.11 -36.33 -20.81
C GLU A 445 -3.20 -37.32 -21.23
N LYS A 446 -4.20 -37.57 -20.37
CA LYS A 446 -5.39 -38.38 -20.71
C LYS A 446 -6.16 -37.81 -21.91
N GLN A 447 -6.04 -36.50 -22.17
CA GLN A 447 -6.63 -35.82 -23.33
C GLN A 447 -5.67 -35.72 -24.52
N ASN A 448 -4.61 -36.52 -24.56
CA ASN A 448 -3.57 -36.51 -25.59
C ASN A 448 -2.86 -35.15 -25.75
N ALA A 449 -2.75 -34.37 -24.66
CA ALA A 449 -1.86 -33.22 -24.65
C ALA A 449 -0.40 -33.68 -24.81
N LYS A 450 0.41 -32.91 -25.53
CA LYS A 450 1.81 -33.21 -25.78
C LYS A 450 2.65 -32.01 -25.37
N ALA A 451 3.47 -32.19 -24.33
CA ALA A 451 4.42 -31.17 -23.93
C ALA A 451 5.43 -30.93 -25.05
N LYS A 452 5.83 -29.68 -25.24
CA LYS A 452 6.84 -29.29 -26.22
C LYS A 452 8.20 -29.08 -25.57
N LYS A 453 8.23 -28.46 -24.39
CA LYS A 453 9.48 -28.06 -23.73
C LYS A 453 9.87 -29.01 -22.61
N TYR A 454 8.91 -29.45 -21.80
CA TYR A 454 9.19 -30.24 -20.59
C TYR A 454 8.76 -31.69 -20.78
N THR A 455 9.72 -32.63 -20.80
CA THR A 455 9.44 -34.06 -21.05
C THR A 455 8.95 -34.82 -19.82
N SER A 456 9.24 -34.32 -18.61
CA SER A 456 8.80 -34.86 -17.33
C SER A 456 8.22 -33.75 -16.45
N MET A 457 7.52 -34.14 -15.38
CA MET A 457 7.24 -33.21 -14.27
C MET A 457 8.57 -32.70 -13.70
N THR A 458 8.55 -31.49 -13.16
CA THR A 458 9.72 -30.95 -12.48
C THR A 458 10.10 -31.87 -11.31
N PRO A 459 11.36 -32.35 -11.23
CA PRO A 459 11.85 -33.07 -10.04
C PRO A 459 11.64 -32.26 -8.76
N ASN A 460 11.69 -32.88 -7.58
CA ASN A 460 11.75 -32.13 -6.32
C ASN A 460 12.86 -31.08 -6.42
N ILE A 461 12.48 -29.81 -6.53
CA ILE A 461 13.38 -28.70 -6.86
C ILE A 461 14.38 -28.43 -5.73
N LEU A 462 14.02 -28.76 -4.49
CA LEU A 462 14.89 -28.68 -3.33
C LEU A 462 15.94 -29.79 -3.34
N SER A 463 15.70 -30.92 -4.01
CA SER A 463 16.70 -32.00 -4.09
C SER A 463 17.95 -31.62 -4.91
N LYS A 464 17.91 -30.51 -5.65
CA LYS A 464 19.06 -30.00 -6.38
C LYS A 464 20.12 -29.52 -5.39
N LYS A 465 21.29 -30.15 -5.40
CA LYS A 465 22.45 -29.67 -4.66
C LYS A 465 22.93 -28.34 -5.26
N VAL A 466 23.05 -27.34 -4.39
CA VAL A 466 23.59 -26.01 -4.69
C VAL A 466 25.00 -25.93 -4.08
N LYS A 467 25.96 -25.36 -4.81
CA LYS A 467 27.32 -25.17 -4.30
C LYS A 467 27.48 -23.79 -3.67
N GLU A 468 28.62 -23.59 -3.01
CA GLU A 468 29.12 -22.26 -2.66
C GLU A 468 29.08 -21.35 -3.90
N ASN A 469 28.63 -20.10 -3.73
CA ASN A 469 28.44 -19.09 -4.77
C ASN A 469 27.41 -19.46 -5.88
N GLU A 470 26.53 -20.43 -5.61
CA GLU A 470 25.37 -20.74 -6.46
C GLU A 470 24.07 -20.47 -5.70
N ALA A 471 23.00 -20.10 -6.41
CA ALA A 471 21.66 -19.98 -5.83
C ALA A 471 20.58 -20.46 -6.79
N VAL A 472 19.48 -20.96 -6.22
CA VAL A 472 18.20 -21.10 -6.91
C VAL A 472 17.23 -20.09 -6.32
N VAL A 473 16.65 -19.24 -7.16
CA VAL A 473 15.76 -18.15 -6.75
C VAL A 473 14.35 -18.44 -7.26
N TRP A 474 13.34 -18.34 -6.42
CA TRP A 474 11.92 -18.50 -6.79
C TRP A 474 11.13 -17.25 -6.49
N TYR A 475 10.25 -16.88 -7.42
CA TYR A 475 9.27 -15.84 -7.19
C TYR A 475 8.05 -16.39 -6.44
N LEU A 476 7.71 -15.79 -5.30
CA LEU A 476 6.58 -16.21 -4.46
C LEU A 476 5.34 -15.33 -4.65
N GLY A 477 5.45 -14.25 -5.42
CA GLY A 477 4.36 -13.31 -5.68
C GLY A 477 4.54 -12.00 -4.93
N HIS A 478 3.95 -10.91 -5.45
CA HIS A 478 4.10 -9.55 -4.92
C HIS A 478 5.59 -9.17 -4.73
N SER A 479 6.04 -9.09 -3.48
CA SER A 479 7.41 -8.79 -3.02
C SER A 479 8.22 -10.04 -2.69
N GLY A 480 7.57 -11.19 -2.55
CA GLY A 480 8.15 -12.36 -1.93
C GLY A 480 9.09 -13.16 -2.83
N TRP A 481 10.21 -13.60 -2.24
CA TRP A 481 11.21 -14.42 -2.90
C TRP A 481 11.72 -15.54 -1.99
N ALA A 482 11.95 -16.73 -2.54
CA ALA A 482 12.70 -17.78 -1.87
C ALA A 482 14.06 -17.95 -2.56
N ILE A 483 15.12 -18.15 -1.78
CA ILE A 483 16.48 -18.28 -2.29
C ILE A 483 17.16 -19.45 -1.60
N LYS A 484 17.42 -20.53 -2.34
CA LYS A 484 18.20 -21.67 -1.85
C LYS A 484 19.66 -21.48 -2.22
N THR A 485 20.51 -21.42 -1.21
CA THR A 485 21.96 -21.37 -1.32
C THR A 485 22.56 -22.74 -0.94
N GLN A 486 23.87 -22.82 -0.71
CA GLN A 486 24.53 -24.09 -0.38
C GLN A 486 23.97 -24.71 0.90
N ASN A 487 23.79 -23.91 1.94
CA ASN A 487 23.46 -24.37 3.28
C ASN A 487 22.13 -23.81 3.80
N HIS A 488 21.52 -22.82 3.14
CA HIS A 488 20.31 -22.13 3.61
C HIS A 488 19.18 -22.10 2.56
N LEU A 489 17.96 -21.97 3.05
CA LEU A 489 16.78 -21.54 2.31
C LEU A 489 16.25 -20.24 2.94
N LEU A 490 16.40 -19.16 2.21
CA LEU A 490 16.01 -17.83 2.64
C LEU A 490 14.65 -17.49 2.07
N ILE A 491 13.75 -16.92 2.89
CA ILE A 491 12.41 -16.53 2.46
C ILE A 491 12.23 -15.06 2.81
N PHE A 492 12.05 -14.21 1.79
CA PHE A 492 11.81 -12.78 1.95
C PHE A 492 10.35 -12.44 1.72
N ASP A 493 9.79 -11.60 2.59
CA ASP A 493 8.48 -10.95 2.46
C ASP A 493 7.36 -11.86 1.91
N TYR A 494 7.22 -13.05 2.51
CA TYR A 494 6.20 -14.01 2.09
C TYR A 494 4.80 -13.54 2.50
N PHE A 495 3.95 -13.35 1.50
CA PHE A 495 2.55 -12.96 1.67
C PHE A 495 1.61 -13.84 0.85
N GLU A 496 0.73 -14.56 1.53
CA GLU A 496 -0.32 -15.33 0.88
C GLU A 496 -1.62 -14.52 0.84
N ARG A 497 -2.18 -14.32 -0.36
CA ARG A 497 -3.35 -13.45 -0.55
C ARG A 497 -4.57 -13.97 0.22
N PRO A 498 -5.23 -13.12 1.03
CA PRO A 498 -6.49 -13.47 1.66
C PRO A 498 -7.53 -13.82 0.58
N ASN A 499 -8.15 -14.99 0.68
CA ASN A 499 -9.18 -15.53 -0.22
C ASN A 499 -8.69 -16.20 -1.52
N ARG A 500 -7.38 -16.39 -1.73
CA ARG A 500 -6.90 -17.29 -2.79
C ARG A 500 -6.81 -18.72 -2.24
N ALA A 501 -7.55 -19.65 -2.85
CA ALA A 501 -7.40 -21.06 -2.53
C ALA A 501 -6.01 -21.56 -2.98
N LEU A 502 -5.37 -22.35 -2.12
CA LEU A 502 -4.14 -23.06 -2.47
C LEU A 502 -4.37 -23.96 -3.70
N PRO A 503 -3.42 -24.02 -4.64
CA PRO A 503 -3.41 -25.03 -5.69
C PRO A 503 -3.49 -26.45 -5.13
N ILE A 504 -4.08 -27.39 -5.89
CA ILE A 504 -4.25 -28.78 -5.46
C ILE A 504 -2.94 -29.51 -5.14
N ASP A 505 -1.84 -29.10 -5.79
CA ASP A 505 -0.48 -29.61 -5.59
C ASP A 505 0.45 -28.44 -5.25
N ALA A 506 0.01 -27.56 -4.33
CA ALA A 506 0.80 -26.42 -3.88
C ALA A 506 2.18 -26.88 -3.37
N SER A 507 3.21 -26.18 -3.84
CA SER A 507 4.62 -26.43 -3.55
C SER A 507 5.44 -25.21 -3.94
N LEU A 508 6.72 -25.22 -3.59
CA LEU A 508 7.64 -24.15 -3.98
C LEU A 508 7.76 -24.01 -5.51
N ALA A 509 7.55 -25.10 -6.27
CA ALA A 509 7.54 -25.09 -7.74
C ALA A 509 6.37 -24.29 -8.33
N SER A 510 5.31 -24.10 -7.53
CA SER A 510 4.15 -23.27 -7.84
C SER A 510 4.14 -21.92 -7.10
N GLY A 511 5.23 -21.61 -6.36
CA GLY A 511 5.40 -20.36 -5.62
C GLY A 511 4.79 -20.32 -4.23
N PHE A 512 4.39 -21.48 -3.69
CA PHE A 512 3.82 -21.58 -2.34
C PHE A 512 4.82 -22.25 -1.41
N VAL A 513 4.99 -21.72 -0.20
CA VAL A 513 5.86 -22.33 0.81
C VAL A 513 5.06 -23.32 1.63
N ILE A 514 5.42 -24.60 1.55
CA ILE A 514 4.81 -25.68 2.33
C ILE A 514 5.84 -26.18 3.36
N PRO A 515 5.60 -26.04 4.69
CA PRO A 515 6.59 -26.38 5.71
C PRO A 515 7.15 -27.80 5.60
N SER A 516 6.29 -28.79 5.35
CA SER A 516 6.71 -30.18 5.16
C SER A 516 7.65 -30.40 3.96
N GLU A 517 7.66 -29.50 2.96
CA GLU A 517 8.55 -29.59 1.80
C GLU A 517 9.97 -29.11 2.13
N ILE A 518 10.10 -28.17 3.07
CA ILE A 518 11.35 -27.47 3.41
C ILE A 518 11.91 -27.87 4.79
N ILE A 519 11.33 -28.88 5.44
CA ILE A 519 11.70 -29.32 6.80
C ILE A 519 13.16 -29.79 6.95
N ASP A 520 13.76 -30.28 5.86
CA ASP A 520 15.15 -30.74 5.84
C ASP A 520 16.14 -29.61 5.45
N GLU A 521 15.63 -28.40 5.17
CA GLU A 521 16.43 -27.23 4.82
C GLU A 521 16.70 -26.37 6.06
N ASN A 522 17.80 -25.62 6.06
CA ASN A 522 18.04 -24.60 7.07
C ASN A 522 17.31 -23.30 6.68
N VAL A 523 16.18 -23.02 7.32
CA VAL A 523 15.24 -21.99 6.87
C VAL A 523 15.39 -20.71 7.69
N MET A 524 15.61 -19.59 7.01
CA MET A 524 15.57 -18.25 7.61
C MET A 524 14.58 -17.36 6.87
N VAL A 525 13.66 -16.75 7.62
CA VAL A 525 12.62 -15.87 7.07
C VAL A 525 12.95 -14.42 7.40
N PHE A 526 12.97 -13.56 6.38
CA PHE A 526 13.20 -12.13 6.47
C PHE A 526 11.92 -11.38 6.18
N VAL A 527 11.58 -10.42 7.05
CA VAL A 527 10.41 -9.57 6.88
C VAL A 527 10.80 -8.11 7.02
N SER A 528 10.64 -7.36 5.94
CA SER A 528 11.16 -5.99 5.83
C SER A 528 10.33 -4.95 6.60
N HIS A 529 8.99 -5.06 6.63
CA HIS A 529 8.10 -4.08 7.26
C HIS A 529 6.67 -4.59 7.56
N HIS A 530 5.87 -3.77 8.24
CA HIS A 530 4.60 -4.13 8.89
C HIS A 530 3.35 -4.08 7.98
N HIS A 531 3.39 -3.43 6.81
CA HIS A 531 2.18 -3.22 5.99
C HIS A 531 1.62 -4.55 5.43
N GLY A 532 0.30 -4.67 5.43
CA GLY A 532 -0.46 -5.94 5.42
C GLY A 532 -0.41 -6.79 4.15
N ASP A 533 0.51 -6.51 3.22
CA ASP A 533 0.79 -7.29 2.00
C ASP A 533 2.26 -7.76 1.89
N HIS A 534 3.07 -7.55 2.92
CA HIS A 534 4.48 -7.97 2.95
C HIS A 534 4.79 -9.16 3.85
N TYR A 535 3.87 -9.50 4.75
CA TYR A 535 4.04 -10.67 5.58
C TYR A 535 2.71 -11.27 5.99
N ASP A 536 2.69 -12.59 6.06
CA ASP A 536 1.57 -13.34 6.60
C ASP A 536 1.91 -13.83 8.02
N PRO A 537 1.16 -13.45 9.07
CA PRO A 537 1.39 -13.94 10.42
C PRO A 537 1.41 -15.48 10.54
N ARG A 538 0.78 -16.20 9.61
CA ARG A 538 0.77 -17.67 9.58
C ARG A 538 2.16 -18.28 9.37
N ILE A 539 3.15 -17.52 8.91
CA ILE A 539 4.54 -18.01 8.82
C ILE A 539 5.07 -18.48 10.19
N PHE A 540 4.57 -17.93 11.30
CA PHE A 540 4.96 -18.37 12.64
C PHE A 540 4.45 -19.78 12.98
N GLU A 541 3.38 -20.24 12.31
CA GLU A 541 2.89 -21.61 12.47
C GLU A 541 3.87 -22.64 11.89
N TRP A 542 4.77 -22.24 10.99
CA TRP A 542 5.78 -23.13 10.40
C TRP A 542 6.73 -23.69 11.45
N ARG A 543 6.93 -22.99 12.57
CA ARG A 543 7.74 -23.48 13.70
C ARG A 543 7.18 -24.78 14.33
N ASN A 544 5.89 -25.08 14.13
CA ASN A 544 5.31 -26.35 14.58
C ASN A 544 5.89 -27.55 13.85
N GLU A 545 6.33 -27.37 12.59
CA GLU A 545 6.93 -28.41 11.75
C GLU A 545 8.45 -28.26 11.65
N ILE A 546 8.96 -27.02 11.75
CA ILE A 546 10.38 -26.66 11.62
C ILE A 546 10.83 -25.93 12.89
N PRO A 547 11.18 -26.65 13.98
CA PRO A 547 11.42 -26.01 15.28
C PRO A 547 12.57 -25.01 15.29
N ASP A 548 13.58 -25.22 14.43
CA ASP A 548 14.79 -24.41 14.34
C ASP A 548 14.67 -23.26 13.31
N ILE A 549 13.46 -22.95 12.83
CA ILE A 549 13.25 -21.84 11.89
C ILE A 549 13.50 -20.48 12.55
N GLU A 550 14.32 -19.67 11.89
CA GLU A 550 14.65 -18.32 12.34
C GLU A 550 13.85 -17.25 11.59
N TYR A 551 13.40 -16.24 12.33
CA TYR A 551 12.64 -15.11 11.79
C TYR A 551 13.41 -13.82 12.08
N VAL A 552 13.74 -13.04 11.05
CA VAL A 552 14.45 -11.75 11.14
C VAL A 552 13.54 -10.63 10.63
N PHE A 553 13.24 -9.66 11.48
CA PHE A 553 12.25 -8.61 11.23
C PHE A 553 12.86 -7.22 11.30
N GLY A 554 12.50 -6.36 10.34
CA GLY A 554 12.83 -4.94 10.31
C GLY A 554 11.96 -4.03 11.18
N PHE A 555 10.98 -4.61 11.87
CA PHE A 555 10.00 -3.91 12.70
C PHE A 555 9.57 -4.81 13.87
N GLN A 556 8.77 -4.26 14.78
CA GLN A 556 8.22 -5.00 15.93
C GLN A 556 6.70 -5.07 15.78
N PRO A 557 6.12 -6.21 15.33
CA PRO A 557 4.67 -6.36 15.28
C PRO A 557 4.05 -6.31 16.69
N ASP A 558 2.95 -5.57 16.83
CA ASP A 558 2.26 -5.38 18.11
C ASP A 558 1.52 -6.65 18.61
N ASP A 559 1.16 -7.55 17.70
CA ASP A 559 0.24 -8.68 17.94
C ASP A 559 0.91 -10.08 17.81
N ILE A 560 2.24 -10.18 17.96
CA ILE A 560 2.98 -11.45 17.83
C ILE A 560 3.68 -11.81 19.15
N ASP A 561 3.26 -12.92 19.75
CA ASP A 561 3.83 -13.47 20.99
C ASP A 561 5.02 -14.43 20.73
N GLN A 562 5.27 -14.79 19.46
CA GLN A 562 6.34 -15.72 19.06
C GLN A 562 7.72 -15.03 19.02
N GLU A 563 8.78 -15.82 19.21
CA GLU A 563 10.16 -15.31 19.20
C GLU A 563 10.65 -15.04 17.78
N TYR A 564 11.13 -13.82 17.56
CA TYR A 564 11.77 -13.35 16.34
C TYR A 564 12.96 -12.43 16.67
N ILE A 565 13.82 -12.22 15.69
CA ILE A 565 15.04 -11.41 15.77
C ILE A 565 14.75 -10.05 15.13
N TYR A 566 14.60 -9.00 15.95
CA TYR A 566 14.46 -7.64 15.46
C TYR A 566 15.81 -7.01 15.07
N THR A 567 15.90 -6.42 13.88
CA THR A 567 17.04 -5.64 13.39
C THR A 567 16.61 -4.21 13.06
N ALA A 568 17.15 -3.24 13.79
CA ALA A 568 16.85 -1.83 13.57
C ALA A 568 17.50 -1.32 12.26
N PRO A 569 17.03 -0.23 11.65
CA PRO A 569 17.71 0.38 10.50
C PRO A 569 19.19 0.71 10.80
N ARG A 570 20.08 0.52 9.82
CA ARG A 570 21.53 0.78 9.91
C ARG A 570 22.21 -0.03 11.01
N SER A 571 21.85 -1.30 11.13
CA SER A 571 22.43 -2.24 12.07
C SER A 571 23.12 -3.38 11.34
N GLU A 572 24.10 -3.98 12.01
CA GLU A 572 24.80 -5.17 11.53
C GLU A 572 24.64 -6.28 12.58
N ARG A 573 24.35 -7.50 12.13
CA ARG A 573 24.20 -8.67 12.97
C ARG A 573 24.55 -9.94 12.19
N GLU A 574 25.19 -10.89 12.85
CA GLU A 574 25.36 -12.26 12.35
C GLU A 574 24.29 -13.16 12.98
N VAL A 575 23.59 -13.94 12.15
CA VAL A 575 22.60 -14.94 12.58
C VAL A 575 22.84 -16.22 11.76
N ASP A 576 23.10 -17.32 12.44
CA ASP A 576 23.42 -18.63 11.85
C ASP A 576 24.42 -18.60 10.67
N GLY A 577 25.50 -17.81 10.81
CA GLY A 577 26.52 -17.68 9.77
C GLY A 577 26.12 -16.80 8.58
N ILE A 578 24.98 -16.12 8.65
CA ILE A 578 24.55 -15.08 7.72
C ILE A 578 24.86 -13.71 8.32
N ASN A 579 25.67 -12.91 7.63
CA ASN A 579 25.88 -11.52 8.00
C ASN A 579 24.73 -10.69 7.44
N ILE A 580 24.10 -9.86 8.27
CA ILE A 580 22.93 -9.07 7.94
C ILE A 580 23.25 -7.61 8.23
N TYR A 581 23.21 -6.78 7.20
CA TYR A 581 23.26 -5.34 7.29
C TYR A 581 21.91 -4.75 6.87
N THR A 582 21.33 -3.87 7.70
CA THR A 582 20.04 -3.25 7.42
C THR A 582 20.17 -1.81 6.95
N ILE A 583 19.38 -1.42 5.95
CA ILE A 583 19.18 -0.02 5.54
C ILE A 583 17.79 0.46 5.92
N ARG A 584 17.59 1.77 6.01
CA ARG A 584 16.25 2.32 6.23
C ARG A 584 15.40 2.18 4.96
N SER A 585 14.18 1.67 5.10
CA SER A 585 13.14 1.79 4.05
C SER A 585 12.34 3.08 4.23
N ASN A 586 11.86 3.66 3.13
CA ASN A 586 11.11 4.92 3.12
C ASN A 586 9.71 4.82 3.77
N ASP A 587 9.20 3.61 4.00
CA ASP A 587 7.83 3.31 4.42
C ASP A 587 7.73 2.72 5.86
N ALA A 588 8.77 2.90 6.68
CA ALA A 588 8.84 2.52 8.10
C ALA A 588 9.24 1.05 8.44
N GLY A 589 10.07 0.42 7.60
CA GLY A 589 10.85 -0.78 7.97
C GLY A 589 12.31 -0.73 7.57
N VAL A 590 12.87 -1.86 7.13
CA VAL A 590 14.28 -1.98 6.70
C VAL A 590 14.43 -2.71 5.36
N GLY A 591 15.51 -2.42 4.66
CA GLY A 591 16.07 -3.32 3.65
C GLY A 591 17.17 -4.20 4.24
N PHE A 592 17.38 -5.39 3.69
CA PHE A 592 18.42 -6.34 4.08
C PHE A 592 19.48 -6.45 2.99
N LEU A 593 20.73 -6.21 3.35
CA LEU A 593 21.91 -6.66 2.63
C LEU A 593 22.48 -7.85 3.41
N ILE A 594 22.58 -9.01 2.79
CA ILE A 594 23.04 -10.22 3.46
C ILE A 594 24.22 -10.87 2.74
N ASP A 595 25.16 -11.41 3.50
CA ASP A 595 26.23 -12.29 3.00
C ASP A 595 25.99 -13.72 3.50
N VAL A 596 25.86 -14.66 2.58
CA VAL A 596 25.45 -16.04 2.85
C VAL A 596 26.04 -16.99 1.81
N ASP A 597 26.73 -18.04 2.26
CA ASP A 597 27.30 -19.10 1.39
C ASP A 597 28.11 -18.56 0.18
N GLY A 598 28.81 -17.44 0.41
CA GLY A 598 29.63 -16.74 -0.58
C GLY A 598 28.86 -15.89 -1.59
N LEU A 599 27.59 -15.56 -1.30
CA LEU A 599 26.77 -14.64 -2.07
C LEU A 599 26.42 -13.40 -1.26
N THR A 600 26.41 -12.24 -1.92
CA THR A 600 25.87 -10.99 -1.38
C THR A 600 24.52 -10.68 -2.01
N ILE A 601 23.47 -10.60 -1.21
CA ILE A 601 22.07 -10.43 -1.66
C ILE A 601 21.49 -9.14 -1.06
N LEU A 602 20.93 -8.29 -1.91
CA LEU A 602 20.24 -7.07 -1.50
C LEU A 602 18.72 -7.18 -1.73
N HIS A 603 17.97 -7.20 -0.63
CA HIS A 603 16.52 -7.02 -0.60
C HIS A 603 16.20 -5.70 0.14
N PRO A 604 16.11 -4.57 -0.57
CA PRO A 604 16.01 -3.24 0.01
C PRO A 604 14.65 -2.94 0.68
N GLY A 605 13.70 -3.88 0.67
CA GLY A 605 12.32 -3.66 1.12
C GLY A 605 11.58 -2.71 0.17
N ASP A 606 10.61 -1.97 0.70
CA ASP A 606 9.85 -0.93 -0.03
C ASP A 606 10.63 0.39 -0.22
N HIS A 607 11.96 0.27 -0.31
CA HIS A 607 12.83 1.41 -0.54
C HIS A 607 12.81 1.81 -2.02
N ALA A 608 11.89 2.71 -2.36
CA ALA A 608 11.68 3.24 -3.69
C ALA A 608 11.78 4.78 -3.73
N ASN A 609 12.21 5.35 -4.85
CA ASN A 609 12.23 6.80 -5.05
C ASN A 609 10.82 7.33 -5.40
N GLY A 610 10.17 8.00 -4.46
CA GLY A 610 8.81 8.51 -4.64
C GLY A 610 8.68 9.86 -5.38
N SER A 611 9.79 10.49 -5.79
CA SER A 611 9.79 11.86 -6.35
C SER A 611 10.70 12.00 -7.57
N MET A 612 10.35 12.85 -8.53
CA MET A 612 11.17 13.08 -9.72
C MET A 612 12.55 13.70 -9.41
N ASP A 613 12.68 14.36 -8.27
CA ASP A 613 13.88 15.12 -7.91
C ASP A 613 14.94 14.28 -7.17
N MET A 614 14.72 12.97 -7.03
CA MET A 614 15.52 12.03 -6.23
C MET A 614 15.62 12.44 -4.74
N SER A 615 14.81 11.80 -3.87
CA SER A 615 14.80 12.13 -2.43
C SER A 615 16.16 11.87 -1.78
N ALA A 616 16.63 12.83 -0.99
CA ALA A 616 17.87 12.69 -0.20
C ALA A 616 17.81 11.52 0.80
N SER A 617 16.62 11.16 1.32
CA SER A 617 16.47 9.99 2.19
C SER A 617 16.74 8.68 1.45
N TYR A 618 16.33 8.60 0.18
CA TYR A 618 16.52 7.43 -0.66
C TYR A 618 17.98 7.30 -1.09
N THR A 619 18.53 8.36 -1.71
CA THR A 619 19.89 8.33 -2.25
C THR A 619 20.91 8.12 -1.16
N ALA A 620 20.73 8.71 0.03
CA ALA A 620 21.68 8.54 1.13
C ALA A 620 21.80 7.09 1.62
N GLU A 621 20.72 6.29 1.58
CA GLU A 621 20.80 4.86 1.95
C GLU A 621 21.48 4.04 0.84
N ILE A 622 21.20 4.35 -0.43
CA ILE A 622 21.90 3.71 -1.57
C ILE A 622 23.39 4.05 -1.54
N ASP A 623 23.75 5.31 -1.33
CA ASP A 623 25.14 5.77 -1.23
C ASP A 623 25.84 5.18 0.01
N ALA A 624 25.10 4.94 1.09
CA ALA A 624 25.66 4.27 2.26
C ALA A 624 26.06 2.83 1.95
N LEU A 625 25.27 2.10 1.17
CA LEU A 625 25.58 0.72 0.76
C LEU A 625 26.89 0.61 -0.02
N THR A 626 27.27 1.62 -0.82
CA THR A 626 28.55 1.62 -1.55
C THR A 626 29.76 1.68 -0.61
N THR A 627 29.55 1.96 0.68
CA THR A 627 30.60 1.95 1.70
C THR A 627 30.65 0.64 2.48
N VAL A 628 29.62 -0.20 2.34
CA VAL A 628 29.46 -1.48 3.04
C VAL A 628 29.92 -2.65 2.16
N THR A 629 29.52 -2.65 0.90
CA THR A 629 29.93 -3.68 -0.09
C THR A 629 30.29 -3.06 -1.44
N GLU A 630 31.21 -3.70 -2.15
CA GLU A 630 31.57 -3.40 -3.55
C GLU A 630 30.99 -4.42 -4.54
N ASP A 631 30.39 -5.51 -4.06
CA ASP A 631 29.88 -6.60 -4.90
C ASP A 631 28.51 -7.06 -4.40
N ILE A 632 27.50 -7.00 -5.28
CA ILE A 632 26.14 -7.49 -5.01
C ILE A 632 25.79 -8.48 -6.10
N ASP A 633 25.59 -9.75 -5.74
CA ASP A 633 25.25 -10.79 -6.70
C ASP A 633 23.81 -10.70 -7.18
N LEU A 634 22.88 -10.56 -6.23
CA LEU A 634 21.45 -10.53 -6.48
C LEU A 634 20.83 -9.30 -5.80
N ALA A 635 20.10 -8.49 -6.56
CA ALA A 635 19.34 -7.37 -6.04
C ALA A 635 17.86 -7.43 -6.44
N PHE A 636 16.97 -7.13 -5.50
CA PHE A 636 15.52 -7.12 -5.72
C PHE A 636 15.00 -5.69 -5.59
N PHE A 637 14.53 -5.04 -6.67
CA PHE A 637 14.12 -3.62 -6.57
C PHE A 637 12.64 -3.42 -6.88
N ALA A 638 11.98 -2.62 -6.04
CA ALA A 638 10.61 -2.17 -6.28
C ALA A 638 10.55 -1.29 -7.54
N ILE A 639 9.72 -1.66 -8.51
CA ILE A 639 9.56 -0.91 -9.77
C ILE A 639 8.27 -0.08 -9.84
N LEU A 640 7.32 -0.35 -8.95
CA LEU A 640 6.18 0.50 -8.63
C LEU A 640 6.14 0.65 -7.11
N GLY A 641 5.86 1.84 -6.60
CA GLY A 641 5.73 2.05 -5.16
C GLY A 641 4.37 1.55 -4.66
N CYS A 642 4.32 1.01 -3.44
CA CYS A 642 3.08 0.78 -2.71
C CYS A 642 2.45 2.13 -2.31
N SER A 643 1.80 2.79 -3.26
CA SER A 643 1.24 4.15 -3.11
C SER A 643 2.30 5.27 -2.94
N LEU A 644 3.57 4.98 -3.23
CA LEU A 644 4.68 5.93 -3.13
C LEU A 644 5.19 6.37 -4.50
N GLY A 645 4.87 7.61 -4.86
CA GLY A 645 5.34 8.25 -6.10
C GLY A 645 4.73 7.69 -7.38
N THR A 646 5.17 8.28 -8.49
CA THR A 646 4.79 7.83 -9.84
C THR A 646 5.64 6.63 -10.28
N PRO A 647 5.14 5.74 -11.16
CA PRO A 647 5.97 4.68 -11.76
C PRO A 647 7.31 5.21 -12.31
N GLU A 648 7.29 6.38 -12.93
CA GLU A 648 8.45 7.04 -13.49
C GLU A 648 9.49 7.42 -12.43
N SER A 649 9.05 8.02 -11.32
CA SER A 649 9.96 8.38 -10.22
C SER A 649 10.59 7.15 -9.56
N VAL A 650 9.81 6.08 -9.40
CA VAL A 650 10.31 4.83 -8.79
C VAL A 650 11.36 4.21 -9.69
N ARG A 651 11.08 4.07 -10.99
CA ARG A 651 12.06 3.56 -11.97
C ARG A 651 13.33 4.40 -12.00
N LEU A 652 13.22 5.73 -11.91
CA LEU A 652 14.39 6.62 -11.82
C LEU A 652 15.27 6.29 -10.61
N GLY A 653 14.67 5.99 -9.46
CA GLY A 653 15.38 5.52 -8.27
C GLY A 653 16.12 4.21 -8.51
N VAL A 654 15.45 3.22 -9.13
CA VAL A 654 16.07 1.93 -9.45
C VAL A 654 17.28 2.11 -10.40
N HIS A 655 17.17 2.99 -11.40
CA HIS A 655 18.31 3.31 -12.27
C HIS A 655 19.48 3.92 -11.50
N TYR A 656 19.22 4.82 -10.56
CA TYR A 656 20.25 5.36 -9.67
C TYR A 656 20.92 4.25 -8.86
N ALA A 657 20.15 3.33 -8.28
CA ALA A 657 20.70 2.20 -7.53
C ALA A 657 21.54 1.26 -8.40
N ILE A 658 21.13 0.97 -9.64
CA ILE A 658 21.93 0.20 -10.61
C ILE A 658 23.28 0.89 -10.86
N GLU A 659 23.26 2.22 -11.03
CA GLU A 659 24.47 3.00 -11.31
C GLU A 659 25.45 3.08 -10.13
N GLN A 660 24.93 3.18 -8.90
CA GLN A 660 25.78 3.27 -7.70
C GLN A 660 26.28 1.90 -7.22
N LEU A 661 25.42 0.88 -7.25
CA LEU A 661 25.69 -0.42 -6.64
C LEU A 661 26.19 -1.47 -7.63
N GLY A 662 25.85 -1.34 -8.92
CA GLY A 662 26.29 -2.25 -9.98
C GLY A 662 26.02 -3.74 -9.71
N PRO A 663 24.82 -4.17 -9.27
CA PRO A 663 24.57 -5.58 -8.94
C PRO A 663 24.75 -6.47 -10.18
N LYS A 664 25.22 -7.71 -9.99
CA LYS A 664 25.42 -8.67 -11.10
C LYS A 664 24.09 -9.06 -11.75
N VAL A 665 23.07 -9.34 -10.95
CA VAL A 665 21.69 -9.60 -11.41
C VAL A 665 20.69 -8.75 -10.63
N LEU A 666 19.74 -8.15 -11.34
CA LEU A 666 18.59 -7.48 -10.76
C LEU A 666 17.28 -8.16 -11.17
N LEU A 667 16.45 -8.44 -10.16
CA LEU A 667 15.10 -8.95 -10.30
C LEU A 667 14.12 -7.87 -9.81
N PRO A 668 13.18 -7.40 -10.64
CA PRO A 668 12.20 -6.42 -10.21
C PRO A 668 11.15 -7.08 -9.31
N MET A 669 10.67 -6.31 -8.33
CA MET A 669 9.56 -6.66 -7.45
C MET A 669 8.62 -5.47 -7.30
N HIS A 670 7.53 -5.59 -6.53
CA HIS A 670 6.50 -4.56 -6.40
C HIS A 670 5.94 -4.05 -7.73
N ALA A 671 5.31 -4.93 -8.51
CA ALA A 671 4.43 -4.52 -9.60
C ALA A 671 2.94 -4.56 -9.22
N GLY A 672 2.63 -4.59 -7.92
CA GLY A 672 1.27 -4.86 -7.43
C GLY A 672 0.74 -6.22 -7.93
N HIS A 673 -0.50 -6.25 -8.43
CA HIS A 673 -1.10 -7.44 -9.05
C HIS A 673 -0.85 -7.52 -10.57
N ALA A 674 0.15 -6.80 -11.07
CA ALA A 674 0.45 -6.66 -12.49
C ALA A 674 1.91 -7.03 -12.83
N PRO A 675 2.34 -8.30 -12.66
CA PRO A 675 3.72 -8.74 -12.95
C PRO A 675 4.24 -8.42 -14.36
N TYR A 676 3.37 -8.04 -15.30
CA TYR A 676 3.79 -7.57 -16.61
C TYR A 676 4.66 -6.31 -16.58
N PHE A 677 4.49 -5.44 -15.57
CA PHE A 677 5.34 -4.26 -15.44
C PHE A 677 6.82 -4.64 -15.26
N TYR A 678 7.09 -5.84 -14.73
CA TYR A 678 8.46 -6.36 -14.66
C TYR A 678 9.08 -6.55 -16.04
N ARG A 679 8.34 -7.09 -17.00
CA ARG A 679 8.81 -7.23 -18.38
C ARG A 679 9.04 -5.85 -19.02
N GLU A 680 8.06 -4.96 -18.90
CA GLU A 680 8.14 -3.61 -19.47
C GLU A 680 9.34 -2.83 -18.91
N PHE A 681 9.56 -2.90 -17.59
CA PHE A 681 10.73 -2.32 -16.95
C PHE A 681 12.04 -2.92 -17.47
N VAL A 682 12.13 -4.24 -17.60
CA VAL A 682 13.35 -4.91 -18.10
C VAL A 682 13.62 -4.51 -19.55
N GLU A 683 12.61 -4.51 -20.42
CA GLU A 683 12.73 -4.10 -21.82
C GLU A 683 13.19 -2.64 -21.95
N GLU A 684 12.59 -1.72 -21.19
CA GLU A 684 13.00 -0.32 -21.14
C GLU A 684 14.45 -0.15 -20.63
N THR A 685 14.82 -0.90 -19.59
CA THR A 685 16.13 -0.77 -18.96
C THR A 685 17.25 -1.34 -19.81
N LEU A 686 16.99 -2.36 -20.61
CA LEU A 686 17.97 -2.93 -21.55
C LEU A 686 18.47 -1.89 -22.56
N GLU A 687 17.65 -0.90 -22.94
CA GLU A 687 18.06 0.19 -23.84
C GLU A 687 19.18 1.07 -23.25
N LYS A 688 19.36 1.05 -21.92
CA LYS A 688 20.37 1.84 -21.20
C LYS A 688 21.75 1.19 -21.13
N ASN A 689 21.90 -0.07 -21.55
CA ASN A 689 23.17 -0.80 -21.63
C ASN A 689 23.97 -0.89 -20.30
N TYR A 690 23.31 -1.14 -19.18
CA TYR A 690 23.99 -1.44 -17.91
C TYR A 690 24.74 -2.79 -17.96
N ALA A 691 25.80 -2.93 -17.16
CA ALA A 691 26.49 -4.22 -16.98
C ALA A 691 25.67 -5.23 -16.17
N THR A 692 24.77 -4.73 -15.31
CA THR A 692 23.81 -5.52 -14.54
C THR A 692 22.91 -6.33 -15.46
N GLN A 693 22.85 -7.64 -15.23
CA GLN A 693 21.91 -8.52 -15.92
C GLN A 693 20.51 -8.34 -15.35
N LEU A 694 19.51 -8.36 -16.22
CA LEU A 694 18.12 -8.19 -15.84
C LEU A 694 17.34 -9.48 -16.09
N ALA A 695 16.54 -9.88 -15.11
CA ALA A 695 15.59 -10.97 -15.22
C ALA A 695 14.24 -10.55 -14.66
N TYR A 696 13.17 -11.29 -14.96
CA TYR A 696 11.84 -11.02 -14.42
C TYR A 696 11.03 -12.30 -14.32
N ALA A 697 10.07 -12.33 -13.39
CA ALA A 697 9.11 -13.41 -13.21
C ALA A 697 7.69 -12.93 -13.53
N LEU A 698 6.91 -13.67 -14.31
CA LEU A 698 5.52 -13.32 -14.63
C LEU A 698 4.49 -14.11 -13.82
N ASN A 699 4.88 -15.29 -13.34
CA ASN A 699 4.01 -16.18 -12.58
C ASN A 699 4.75 -16.68 -11.33
N GLU A 700 4.01 -16.91 -10.27
CA GLU A 700 4.52 -17.53 -9.05
C GLU A 700 5.14 -18.92 -9.34
N GLY A 701 6.22 -19.25 -8.65
CA GLY A 701 7.00 -20.48 -8.85
C GLY A 701 7.97 -20.44 -10.03
N GLU A 702 7.96 -19.37 -10.83
CA GLU A 702 9.04 -19.11 -11.77
C GLU A 702 10.37 -18.99 -11.03
N ARG A 703 11.41 -19.57 -11.61
CA ARG A 703 12.68 -19.81 -10.91
C ARG A 703 13.90 -19.62 -11.78
N PHE A 704 14.94 -19.10 -11.14
CA PHE A 704 16.21 -18.70 -11.75
C PHE A 704 17.36 -19.46 -11.09
N PHE A 705 18.44 -19.71 -11.84
CA PHE A 705 19.65 -20.31 -11.31
C PHE A 705 20.81 -19.35 -11.49
N PHE A 706 21.47 -19.02 -10.39
CA PHE A 706 22.64 -18.14 -10.33
C PHE A 706 23.91 -18.95 -10.05
N THR A 707 25.02 -18.54 -10.65
CA THR A 707 26.36 -19.08 -10.40
C THR A 707 27.38 -17.98 -10.59
N GLU A 708 28.19 -17.73 -9.56
CA GLU A 708 29.25 -16.73 -9.63
C GLU A 708 30.38 -17.18 -10.60
N GLY A 709 30.86 -16.26 -11.45
CA GLY A 709 32.08 -16.46 -12.24
C GLY A 709 31.95 -17.27 -13.54
N ASN A 710 30.75 -17.61 -14.02
CA ASN A 710 30.59 -18.20 -15.37
C ASN A 710 30.29 -17.16 -16.44
N ASP A 711 31.26 -17.07 -17.35
CA ASP A 711 31.21 -16.51 -18.70
C ASP A 711 29.97 -16.99 -19.48
N GLU A 712 29.46 -16.12 -20.35
CA GLU A 712 28.41 -16.33 -21.34
C GLU A 712 28.44 -17.75 -21.96
N SER A 713 27.27 -18.41 -22.13
CA SER A 713 26.98 -19.53 -23.06
C SER A 713 26.66 -20.95 -22.55
N LYS A 714 26.52 -21.25 -21.24
CA LYS A 714 26.14 -22.62 -20.79
C LYS A 714 25.04 -22.67 -19.75
N SER A 715 23.82 -22.32 -20.17
CA SER A 715 22.59 -22.70 -19.45
C SER A 715 22.35 -24.21 -19.56
N VAL A 716 22.02 -24.82 -18.41
CA VAL A 716 21.54 -26.20 -18.31
C VAL A 716 20.15 -26.30 -18.99
N PRO A 717 19.80 -27.41 -19.67
CA PRO A 717 18.54 -27.48 -20.41
C PRO A 717 17.34 -27.54 -19.46
N GLY A 718 16.53 -26.47 -19.45
CA GLY A 718 15.25 -26.42 -18.75
C GLY A 718 15.15 -25.26 -17.78
N GLY A 719 14.57 -24.15 -18.24
CA GLY A 719 14.43 -22.90 -17.48
C GLY A 719 15.35 -21.84 -18.06
N PHE A 720 14.89 -21.20 -19.14
CA PHE A 720 15.62 -20.12 -19.79
C PHE A 720 15.91 -19.02 -18.77
N PHE A 721 17.19 -18.66 -18.62
CA PHE A 721 17.56 -17.25 -18.71
C PHE A 721 16.74 -16.68 -19.85
N GLY A 722 15.93 -15.65 -19.62
CA GLY A 722 15.49 -14.78 -20.71
C GLY A 722 16.71 -14.12 -21.33
N LEU A 723 17.53 -14.88 -22.04
CA LEU A 723 18.54 -14.35 -22.93
C LEU A 723 17.77 -13.57 -23.98
N VAL A 724 18.14 -12.30 -24.06
CA VAL A 724 17.98 -11.37 -25.19
C VAL A 724 18.65 -11.94 -26.48
N ASP A 725 18.71 -13.26 -26.67
CA ASP A 725 19.27 -13.93 -27.84
C ASP A 725 18.29 -14.01 -29.02
N ALA A 726 17.04 -13.58 -28.85
CA ALA A 726 16.13 -13.41 -29.99
C ALA A 726 16.30 -12.07 -30.73
N PHE A 727 16.98 -11.06 -30.16
CA PHE A 727 17.06 -9.72 -30.79
C PHE A 727 18.45 -9.30 -31.30
N ASN A 728 19.54 -9.93 -30.87
CA ASN A 728 20.88 -9.61 -31.39
C ASN A 728 21.18 -10.12 -32.82
N ASN A 729 20.26 -10.86 -33.45
CA ASN A 729 20.43 -11.35 -34.83
C ASN A 729 19.51 -10.71 -35.89
N HIS A 730 18.75 -9.65 -35.59
CA HIS A 730 17.95 -8.94 -36.61
C HIS A 730 18.21 -7.42 -36.76
N LEU A 731 19.19 -6.85 -36.06
CA LEU A 731 19.62 -5.47 -36.29
C LEU A 731 21.13 -5.37 -36.53
N ARG A 732 21.64 -6.13 -37.51
CA ARG A 732 22.77 -5.61 -38.30
C ARG A 732 22.18 -4.70 -39.37
N PRO A 733 22.40 -3.37 -39.34
CA PRO A 733 22.17 -2.59 -40.53
C PRO A 733 23.08 -3.16 -41.62
N LYS A 734 22.48 -3.61 -42.73
CA LYS A 734 23.21 -3.77 -43.98
C LYS A 734 23.78 -2.39 -44.34
N GLN A 735 24.98 -2.08 -43.87
CA GLN A 735 25.78 -1.04 -44.49
C GLN A 735 26.13 -1.51 -45.91
N SER A 736 25.42 -0.96 -46.88
CA SER A 736 25.96 -0.29 -48.06
C SER A 736 24.98 -0.41 -49.23
N ASN A 737 24.35 0.71 -49.57
CA ASN A 737 24.52 1.25 -50.90
C ASN A 737 24.40 2.76 -50.85
N ARG A 738 25.52 3.39 -51.21
CA ARG A 738 25.62 4.78 -51.67
C ARG A 738 24.59 5.03 -52.76
N PHE A 739 23.98 6.21 -52.79
CA PHE A 739 23.94 7.18 -53.91
C PHE A 739 23.21 8.42 -53.36
N ARG A 740 23.93 9.52 -53.04
CA ARG A 740 24.31 10.67 -53.90
C ARG A 740 23.11 11.44 -54.48
N VAL A 741 23.11 12.74 -54.09
CA VAL A 741 22.34 13.92 -54.51
C VAL A 741 21.00 14.10 -53.81
#